data_AF-A0AAW0VD99-F1
#
_entry.id   AF-A0AAW0VD99-F1
#
_cell.length_a   1.000
_cell.length_b   1.000
_cell.length_c   1.000
_cell.angle_alpha   90.00
_cell.angle_beta   90.00
_cell.angle_gamma   90.00
#
_symmetry.space_group_name_H-M   'P 1'
#
loop_
_entity.id
_entity.type
_entity.pdbx_description
1 polymer ?
#
loop_
_entity_poly.entity_id
_entity_poly.type
_entity_poly.pdbx_seq_one_letter_code
_entity_poly.pdbx_strand_id
1 'polypeptide(L)'
;MLNRFPATLALRRASLTANRHVPRITKRTLLANPSLDADIYSKSKNESEFTKFKPDTYPNPLFKFNTDELLELGEEDLTHLSKLPYKSLSETDNFCFNVIRIVHENIIKNPPVAKRFLACLTDPKLRQVVVSCLKEYYKSNRLRESILQFIIDPDNPETRRSIFANIESIIFHPSTPEEEKSVLLINYMRKLAQCSSPNETAFLLHDKTANAIMNLTTDDQKTELYSYFLHINMKFFDMTLFEKYKTSLLYGSNLRRLVAKTGIIDPKWHHTNKHHYSEEHKQKMVHFFTFNDLRLFTSQAIESKDLLAANMYLDLLVKKLEILPKSLSTADHKKRVSNMLQTLLQYSMVFQGPEQCIKFLHYMPKAGLDLRPATMLRVLSQLRREMCYDEALFLINNLHSCELLPNQREVLVNEIIGVISSKFAAHPKIVLAYYASMFNRKQDEALHLLDKLGVLQLIHGKDFSNKKFTEIPRADIHQDLKGCSLRHSHIHNMYYVALKKMKSEMRTPELIKCLYDKYMTEVRCSDQSSPLHESNIDESIVCLLVEYLLKISPGSVDMDLGKDKRKFETAKEISQDFFDKIGLVREKKKVYLLEMLISSALLQHNDYTFAASMLKFSKDMKMATTFNQIYPFIMYHYVRGETSKAEAWYNLMVKEGVKNKSVASDRLITIAKECGWATIGTSYKRAVTKRNKRERRELAQLNKNRLQSLARNNLADQSSHPSNLLRELSAIIGANPVSTTDTEDSSS
;
A
#
# COMPACT_ATOMS: atom_id res chain seq x y z
N MET A 1 -23.70 -66.92 21.33
CA MET A 1 -24.96 -66.16 21.30
C MET A 1 -24.66 -64.74 20.82
N LEU A 2 -25.38 -64.30 19.77
CA LEU A 2 -25.72 -62.91 19.40
C LEU A 2 -24.56 -61.88 19.31
N ASN A 3 -24.32 -61.12 18.25
CA ASN A 3 -24.91 -60.99 16.92
C ASN A 3 -24.00 -60.04 16.09
N ARG A 4 -23.64 -60.50 14.88
CA ARG A 4 -23.46 -59.78 13.59
C ARG A 4 -22.39 -58.67 13.39
N PHE A 5 -21.49 -59.02 12.45
CA PHE A 5 -20.57 -58.22 11.61
C PHE A 5 -21.32 -57.31 10.56
N PRO A 6 -20.71 -56.86 9.42
CA PRO A 6 -19.99 -55.60 9.17
C PRO A 6 -20.58 -54.80 7.96
N ALA A 7 -20.55 -53.46 7.92
CA ALA A 7 -21.14 -52.75 6.75
C ALA A 7 -20.54 -51.37 6.39
N THR A 8 -19.22 -51.20 6.47
CA THR A 8 -18.55 -49.95 6.03
C THR A 8 -17.63 -50.12 4.81
N LEU A 9 -17.81 -51.18 4.03
CA LEU A 9 -17.07 -51.46 2.78
C LEU A 9 -17.93 -51.42 1.50
N ALA A 10 -19.24 -51.15 1.60
CA ALA A 10 -20.17 -51.16 0.46
C ALA A 10 -20.46 -49.78 -0.18
N LEU A 11 -20.04 -48.65 0.42
CA LEU A 11 -20.35 -47.30 -0.08
C LEU A 11 -19.20 -46.62 -0.86
N ARG A 12 -18.06 -47.30 -1.07
CA ARG A 12 -16.90 -46.75 -1.78
C ARG A 12 -16.69 -47.26 -3.21
N ARG A 13 -17.66 -47.99 -3.78
CA ARG A 13 -17.55 -48.60 -5.13
C ARG A 13 -18.68 -48.27 -6.13
N ALA A 14 -19.55 -47.30 -5.85
CA ALA A 14 -20.72 -47.01 -6.68
C ALA A 14 -20.72 -45.66 -7.43
N SER A 15 -19.57 -45.05 -7.70
CA SER A 15 -19.53 -43.79 -8.48
C SER A 15 -18.43 -43.68 -9.54
N LEU A 16 -17.80 -44.79 -9.90
CA LEU A 16 -16.89 -44.85 -11.05
C LEU A 16 -17.28 -46.00 -11.98
N THR A 17 -17.52 -45.65 -13.24
CA THR A 17 -17.80 -46.48 -14.44
C THR A 17 -19.26 -46.84 -14.73
N ALA A 18 -19.86 -46.16 -15.71
CA ALA A 18 -20.25 -46.78 -16.99
C ALA A 18 -20.91 -45.76 -17.94
N ASN A 19 -20.36 -45.71 -19.16
CA ASN A 19 -20.78 -44.87 -20.28
C ASN A 19 -22.04 -45.41 -20.99
N ARG A 20 -22.79 -44.45 -21.58
CA ARG A 20 -23.55 -44.51 -22.86
C ARG A 20 -24.45 -45.73 -23.14
N HIS A 21 -25.77 -45.47 -23.21
CA HIS A 21 -26.58 -45.84 -24.38
C HIS A 21 -27.75 -44.88 -24.61
N VAL A 22 -27.99 -44.63 -25.90
CA VAL A 22 -28.90 -43.66 -26.52
C VAL A 22 -30.30 -44.26 -26.68
N PRO A 23 -31.37 -43.45 -26.63
CA PRO A 23 -32.52 -43.68 -27.49
C PRO A 23 -32.71 -42.51 -28.46
N ARG A 24 -32.78 -42.87 -29.74
CA ARG A 24 -33.06 -41.99 -30.88
C ARG A 24 -34.58 -41.95 -31.03
N ILE A 25 -35.23 -40.83 -30.68
CA ILE A 25 -36.58 -40.50 -31.16
C ILE A 25 -36.60 -39.07 -31.66
N THR A 26 -37.29 -38.95 -32.78
CA THR A 26 -37.31 -37.96 -33.84
C THR A 26 -38.11 -36.69 -33.56
N LYS A 27 -37.72 -35.63 -34.30
CA LYS A 27 -38.51 -34.47 -34.79
C LYS A 27 -38.78 -33.30 -33.82
N ARG A 28 -38.04 -32.21 -34.10
CA ARG A 28 -38.39 -30.77 -34.03
C ARG A 28 -39.71 -30.40 -33.34
N THR A 29 -39.58 -29.69 -32.22
CA THR A 29 -40.20 -28.37 -31.99
C THR A 29 -39.28 -27.58 -31.07
N LEU A 30 -38.95 -26.34 -31.47
CA LEU A 30 -38.28 -25.34 -30.66
C LEU A 30 -39.14 -25.03 -29.43
N LEU A 31 -38.88 -25.71 -28.32
CA LEU A 31 -39.34 -25.27 -27.01
C LEU A 31 -38.16 -24.53 -26.38
N ALA A 32 -38.30 -23.21 -26.32
CA ALA A 32 -37.43 -22.35 -25.56
C ALA A 32 -37.15 -22.99 -24.19
N ASN A 33 -35.89 -23.07 -23.79
CA ASN A 33 -35.55 -23.32 -22.39
C ASN A 33 -36.40 -22.34 -21.56
N PRO A 34 -37.13 -22.79 -20.53
CA PRO A 34 -37.70 -21.85 -19.59
C PRO A 34 -36.48 -21.12 -18.99
N SER A 35 -36.28 -19.87 -19.41
CA SER A 35 -35.42 -18.97 -18.69
C SER A 35 -36.05 -18.88 -17.31
N LEU A 36 -35.38 -19.44 -16.30
CA LEU A 36 -35.54 -18.94 -14.95
C LEU A 36 -35.25 -17.45 -15.06
N ASP A 37 -36.30 -16.64 -15.09
CA ASP A 37 -36.18 -15.20 -14.94
C ASP A 37 -35.33 -14.99 -13.70
N ALA A 38 -34.14 -14.41 -13.90
CA ALA A 38 -33.22 -14.05 -12.83
C ALA A 38 -33.82 -12.99 -11.86
N ASP A 39 -35.09 -12.65 -12.07
CA ASP A 39 -35.88 -11.64 -11.37
C ASP A 39 -36.82 -12.20 -10.30
N ILE A 40 -37.08 -13.51 -10.22
CA ILE A 40 -38.06 -14.05 -9.24
C ILE A 40 -37.48 -14.07 -7.81
N TYR A 41 -36.16 -14.18 -7.65
CA TYR A 41 -35.51 -14.18 -6.33
C TYR A 41 -34.67 -12.91 -6.05
N SER A 42 -34.70 -11.91 -6.94
CA SER A 42 -33.92 -10.67 -6.79
C SER A 42 -34.77 -9.40 -6.61
N LYS A 43 -36.10 -9.50 -6.69
CA LYS A 43 -37.04 -8.40 -6.40
C LYS A 43 -37.70 -8.56 -5.03
N SER A 44 -36.92 -8.32 -3.98
CA SER A 44 -37.44 -7.71 -2.75
C SER A 44 -36.27 -7.12 -1.94
N LYS A 45 -35.63 -6.07 -2.46
CA LYS A 45 -35.47 -4.93 -1.55
C LYS A 45 -36.91 -4.51 -1.28
N ASN A 46 -37.46 -4.90 -0.13
CA ASN A 46 -38.72 -4.34 0.30
C ASN A 46 -38.50 -2.83 0.38
N GLU A 47 -38.92 -2.09 -0.64
CA GLU A 47 -39.15 -0.66 -0.51
C GLU A 47 -40.06 -0.52 0.71
N SER A 48 -39.55 0.20 1.73
CA SER A 48 -40.30 0.47 2.94
C SER A 48 -41.68 1.02 2.57
N GLU A 49 -42.72 0.68 3.33
CA GLU A 49 -44.06 1.24 3.08
C GLU A 49 -44.02 2.79 3.08
N PHE A 50 -43.06 3.37 3.80
CA PHE A 50 -42.84 4.82 3.93
C PHE A 50 -42.24 5.50 2.69
N THR A 51 -41.48 4.79 1.86
CA THR A 51 -40.94 5.35 0.60
C THR A 51 -41.94 5.32 -0.56
N LYS A 52 -43.10 4.68 -0.36
CA LYS A 52 -44.19 4.60 -1.36
C LYS A 52 -45.17 5.78 -1.28
N PHE A 53 -45.11 6.58 -0.22
CA PHE A 53 -45.96 7.77 -0.10
C PHE A 53 -45.60 8.79 -1.20
N LYS A 54 -46.61 9.30 -1.92
CA LYS A 54 -46.38 10.32 -2.95
C LYS A 54 -46.02 11.67 -2.31
N PRO A 55 -45.30 12.57 -3.00
CA PRO A 55 -44.95 13.90 -2.50
C PRO A 55 -46.14 14.73 -1.99
N ASP A 56 -47.35 14.45 -2.50
CA ASP A 56 -48.59 15.16 -2.15
C ASP A 56 -49.38 14.46 -1.03
N THR A 57 -48.81 13.43 -0.39
CA THR A 57 -49.49 12.67 0.66
C THR A 57 -49.73 13.54 1.89
N TYR A 58 -51.00 13.67 2.28
CA TYR A 58 -51.43 14.35 3.50
C TYR A 58 -52.49 13.52 4.24
N PRO A 59 -52.48 13.46 5.59
CA PRO A 59 -51.52 14.09 6.51
C PRO A 59 -50.15 13.40 6.49
N ASN A 60 -49.07 14.16 6.72
CA ASN A 60 -47.72 13.60 6.79
C ASN A 60 -47.59 12.72 8.06
N PRO A 61 -47.34 11.40 7.92
CA PRO A 61 -47.29 10.48 9.05
C PRO A 61 -46.13 10.76 10.02
N LEU A 62 -45.08 11.46 9.58
CA LEU A 62 -43.91 11.83 10.39
C LEU A 62 -44.28 12.61 11.65
N PHE A 63 -45.27 13.51 11.56
CA PHE A 63 -45.66 14.38 12.68
C PHE A 63 -46.50 13.68 13.75
N LYS A 64 -46.95 12.45 13.49
CA LYS A 64 -47.69 11.62 14.46
C LYS A 64 -46.78 10.68 15.24
N PHE A 65 -45.53 10.50 14.81
CA PHE A 65 -44.64 9.52 15.42
C PHE A 65 -44.10 9.98 16.78
N ASN A 66 -44.02 9.02 17.70
CA ASN A 66 -43.33 9.19 18.96
C ASN A 66 -41.80 9.03 18.78
N THR A 67 -41.01 9.22 19.84
CA THR A 67 -39.54 9.14 19.71
C THR A 67 -39.01 7.76 19.37
N ASP A 68 -39.69 6.70 19.80
CA ASP A 68 -39.22 5.32 19.58
C ASP A 68 -39.49 4.91 18.14
N GLU A 69 -40.68 5.24 17.62
CA GLU A 69 -41.05 5.11 16.20
C GLU A 69 -40.11 5.93 15.29
N LEU A 70 -39.73 7.15 15.70
CA LEU A 70 -38.77 7.96 14.95
C LEU A 70 -37.36 7.35 14.92
N LEU A 71 -36.94 6.67 15.99
CA LEU A 71 -35.63 6.02 16.07
C LEU A 71 -35.55 4.74 15.21
N GLU A 72 -36.68 4.04 15.04
CA GLU A 72 -36.80 2.85 14.19
C GLU A 72 -36.76 3.14 12.68
N LEU A 73 -37.03 4.39 12.27
CA LEU A 73 -36.97 4.78 10.86
C LEU A 73 -35.55 4.74 10.29
N GLY A 74 -35.44 4.21 9.07
CA GLY A 74 -34.25 4.30 8.24
C GLY A 74 -33.97 5.74 7.78
N GLU A 75 -32.72 6.03 7.41
CA GLU A 75 -32.33 7.36 6.92
C GLU A 75 -33.05 7.75 5.62
N GLU A 76 -33.26 6.77 4.72
CA GLU A 76 -34.01 6.96 3.47
C GLU A 76 -35.49 7.26 3.73
N ASP A 77 -36.11 6.59 4.72
CA ASP A 77 -37.51 6.80 5.09
C ASP A 77 -37.71 8.17 5.74
N LEU A 78 -36.82 8.53 6.66
CA LEU A 78 -36.92 9.78 7.40
C LEU A 78 -36.68 11.01 6.51
N THR A 79 -35.75 10.91 5.55
CA THR A 79 -35.51 11.97 4.55
C THR A 79 -36.60 12.06 3.48
N HIS A 80 -37.28 10.95 3.17
CA HIS A 80 -38.43 10.95 2.28
C HIS A 80 -39.64 11.61 2.96
N LEU A 81 -39.95 11.18 4.18
CA LEU A 81 -41.08 11.69 4.96
C LEU A 81 -40.92 13.16 5.37
N SER A 82 -39.70 13.65 5.61
CA SER A 82 -39.46 15.07 5.94
C SER A 82 -39.68 16.02 4.76
N LYS A 83 -39.76 15.51 3.53
CA LYS A 83 -40.06 16.29 2.32
C LYS A 83 -41.56 16.46 2.06
N LEU A 84 -42.42 15.69 2.73
CA LEU A 84 -43.88 15.76 2.55
C LEU A 84 -44.45 17.04 3.20
N PRO A 85 -45.41 17.73 2.57
CA PRO A 85 -45.94 19.01 3.03
C PRO A 85 -46.75 18.88 4.33
N TYR A 86 -46.67 19.91 5.19
CA TYR A 86 -47.45 20.05 6.43
C TYR A 86 -48.39 21.28 6.36
N LYS A 87 -49.51 21.28 7.12
CA LYS A 87 -50.54 22.33 7.02
C LYS A 87 -50.46 23.43 8.11
N SER A 88 -50.00 23.14 9.33
CA SER A 88 -49.92 24.15 10.40
C SER A 88 -48.64 24.05 11.24
N LEU A 89 -48.20 25.19 11.81
CA LEU A 89 -47.06 25.25 12.74
C LEU A 89 -47.31 24.45 14.03
N SER A 90 -48.57 24.37 14.49
CA SER A 90 -48.95 23.58 15.67
C SER A 90 -48.81 22.06 15.48
N GLU A 91 -48.93 21.54 14.25
CA GLU A 91 -48.66 20.13 13.94
C GLU A 91 -47.16 19.82 13.99
N THR A 92 -46.31 20.84 13.79
CA THR A 92 -44.85 20.68 13.78
C THR A 92 -44.21 20.72 15.17
N ASP A 93 -44.89 21.27 16.17
CA ASP A 93 -44.34 21.47 17.51
C ASP A 93 -44.00 20.15 18.22
N ASN A 94 -44.87 19.15 18.14
CA ASN A 94 -44.63 17.82 18.73
C ASN A 94 -43.42 17.11 18.08
N PHE A 95 -43.29 17.24 16.75
CA PHE A 95 -42.15 16.69 16.02
C PHE A 95 -40.86 17.42 16.39
N CYS A 96 -40.87 18.76 16.43
CA CYS A 96 -39.73 19.56 16.89
C CYS A 96 -39.32 19.20 18.32
N PHE A 97 -40.27 19.01 19.23
CA PHE A 97 -40.02 18.57 20.60
C PHE A 97 -39.38 17.17 20.65
N ASN A 98 -39.92 16.21 19.89
CA ASN A 98 -39.37 14.86 19.80
C ASN A 98 -37.94 14.87 19.22
N VAL A 99 -37.68 15.67 18.18
CA VAL A 99 -36.34 15.84 17.61
C VAL A 99 -35.37 16.47 18.62
N ILE A 100 -35.79 17.52 19.35
CA ILE A 100 -34.99 18.14 20.41
C ILE A 100 -34.62 17.10 21.48
N ARG A 101 -35.58 16.29 21.92
CA ARG A 101 -35.35 15.22 22.92
C ARG A 101 -34.36 14.17 22.40
N ILE A 102 -34.55 13.69 21.18
CA ILE A 102 -33.65 12.70 20.57
C ILE A 102 -32.23 13.26 20.44
N VAL A 103 -32.09 14.51 19.94
CA VAL A 103 -30.79 15.18 19.82
C VAL A 103 -30.15 15.35 21.20
N HIS A 104 -30.93 15.73 22.22
CA HIS A 104 -30.44 15.91 23.58
C HIS A 104 -29.85 14.64 24.19
N GLU A 105 -30.58 13.54 24.09
CA GLU A 105 -30.15 12.26 24.65
C GLU A 105 -28.92 11.70 23.92
N ASN A 106 -28.81 11.98 22.62
CA ASN A 106 -27.80 11.37 21.75
C ASN A 106 -26.57 12.25 21.47
N ILE A 107 -26.60 13.56 21.72
CA ILE A 107 -25.46 14.44 21.39
C ILE A 107 -24.14 14.01 22.07
N ILE A 108 -24.24 13.42 23.26
CA ILE A 108 -23.10 12.84 23.99
C ILE A 108 -22.98 11.32 23.78
N LYS A 109 -24.09 10.59 23.78
CA LYS A 109 -24.10 9.12 23.74
C LYS A 109 -23.83 8.56 22.35
N ASN A 110 -24.42 9.16 21.32
CA ASN A 110 -24.31 8.76 19.92
C ASN A 110 -24.46 9.99 18.98
N PRO A 111 -23.39 10.80 18.82
CA PRO A 111 -23.41 12.01 17.99
C PRO A 111 -23.89 11.80 16.53
N PRO A 112 -23.60 10.67 15.86
CA PRO A 112 -24.15 10.36 14.53
C PRO A 112 -25.68 10.43 14.45
N VAL A 113 -26.37 9.93 15.47
CA VAL A 113 -27.84 9.94 15.52
C VAL A 113 -28.34 11.39 15.64
N ALA A 114 -27.74 12.18 16.54
CA ALA A 114 -28.06 13.59 16.69
C ALA A 114 -27.86 14.37 15.37
N LYS A 115 -26.75 14.15 14.65
CA LYS A 115 -26.53 14.73 13.32
C LYS A 115 -27.62 14.30 12.33
N ARG A 116 -27.93 13.00 12.25
CA ARG A 116 -28.92 12.47 11.31
C ARG A 116 -30.25 13.21 11.43
N PHE A 117 -30.77 13.34 12.66
CA PHE A 117 -32.03 14.04 12.90
C PHE A 117 -31.96 15.53 12.57
N LEU A 118 -30.85 16.21 12.89
CA LEU A 118 -30.67 17.62 12.52
C LEU A 118 -30.54 17.83 11.00
N ALA A 119 -29.90 16.90 10.29
CA ALA A 119 -29.73 16.96 8.83
C ALA A 119 -31.04 16.69 8.07
N CYS A 120 -31.95 15.91 8.66
CA CYS A 120 -33.23 15.58 8.05
C CYS A 120 -34.26 16.73 8.09
N LEU A 121 -34.02 17.76 8.91
CA LEU A 121 -34.81 18.99 8.92
C LEU A 121 -34.50 19.81 7.65
N THR A 122 -35.22 19.52 6.58
CA THR A 122 -35.08 20.19 5.27
C THR A 122 -35.64 21.61 5.25
N ASP A 123 -36.62 21.92 6.11
CA ASP A 123 -37.16 23.26 6.27
C ASP A 123 -36.21 24.15 7.11
N PRO A 124 -35.66 25.24 6.53
CA PRO A 124 -34.76 26.14 7.24
C PRO A 124 -35.37 26.76 8.50
N LYS A 125 -36.68 27.05 8.52
CA LYS A 125 -37.35 27.69 9.66
C LYS A 125 -37.46 26.72 10.83
N LEU A 126 -37.92 25.49 10.59
CA LEU A 126 -38.00 24.45 11.61
C LEU A 126 -36.61 24.10 12.16
N ARG A 127 -35.61 24.01 11.28
CA ARG A 127 -34.23 23.80 11.68
C ARG A 127 -33.74 24.93 12.58
N GLN A 128 -34.04 26.18 12.26
CA GLN A 128 -33.64 27.33 13.08
C GLN A 128 -34.32 27.35 14.46
N VAL A 129 -35.60 26.98 14.55
CA VAL A 129 -36.32 26.85 15.83
C VAL A 129 -35.67 25.78 16.70
N VAL A 130 -35.51 24.56 16.17
CA VAL A 130 -34.88 23.43 16.89
C VAL A 130 -33.46 23.79 17.35
N VAL A 131 -32.65 24.37 16.46
CA VAL A 131 -31.27 24.77 16.77
C VAL A 131 -31.22 25.87 17.83
N SER A 132 -32.08 26.89 17.74
CA SER A 132 -32.12 27.98 18.73
C SER A 132 -32.51 27.47 20.12
N CYS A 133 -33.54 26.62 20.20
CA CYS A 133 -33.94 25.99 21.46
C CYS A 133 -32.81 25.14 22.06
N LEU A 134 -32.12 24.34 21.24
CA LEU A 134 -30.98 23.54 21.70
C LEU A 134 -29.79 24.41 22.15
N LYS A 135 -29.50 25.51 21.46
CA LYS A 135 -28.45 26.46 21.86
C LYS A 135 -28.76 27.10 23.21
N GLU A 136 -29.99 27.55 23.41
CA GLU A 136 -30.42 28.13 24.68
C GLU A 136 -30.37 27.10 25.82
N TYR A 137 -30.81 25.86 25.54
CA TYR A 137 -30.75 24.75 26.49
C TYR A 137 -29.32 24.33 26.86
N TYR A 138 -28.34 24.51 25.96
CA TYR A 138 -26.92 24.16 26.20
C TYR A 138 -26.04 25.32 26.66
N LYS A 139 -26.57 26.53 26.85
CA LYS A 139 -25.80 27.70 27.26
C LYS A 139 -24.97 27.50 28.54
N SER A 140 -25.44 26.64 29.45
CA SER A 140 -24.74 26.27 30.68
C SER A 140 -23.79 25.06 30.53
N ASN A 141 -23.89 24.31 29.44
CA ASN A 141 -23.11 23.10 29.17
C ASN A 141 -22.23 23.28 27.93
N ARG A 142 -21.04 23.86 28.16
CA ARG A 142 -20.05 24.18 27.12
C ARG A 142 -19.67 23.00 26.22
N LEU A 143 -19.72 21.77 26.73
CA LEU A 143 -19.37 20.56 25.97
C LEU A 143 -20.48 20.16 24.99
N ARG A 144 -21.75 20.18 25.44
CA ARG A 144 -22.88 19.90 24.53
C ARG A 144 -23.01 21.00 23.49
N GLU A 145 -22.80 22.25 23.91
CA GLU A 145 -22.84 23.40 23.02
C GLU A 145 -21.78 23.31 21.92
N SER A 146 -20.52 23.00 22.25
CA SER A 146 -19.45 22.91 21.24
C SER A 146 -19.68 21.79 20.23
N ILE A 147 -20.19 20.64 20.67
CA ILE A 147 -20.55 19.51 19.79
C ILE A 147 -21.71 19.92 18.87
N LEU A 148 -22.74 20.58 19.40
CA LEU A 148 -23.87 21.07 18.62
C LEU A 148 -23.39 22.07 17.56
N GLN A 149 -22.56 23.04 17.96
CA GLN A 149 -21.98 24.05 17.07
C GLN A 149 -21.17 23.39 15.95
N PHE A 150 -20.38 22.37 16.26
CA PHE A 150 -19.61 21.61 15.26
C PHE A 150 -20.49 20.82 14.27
N ILE A 151 -21.63 20.29 14.74
CA ILE A 151 -22.60 19.62 13.85
C ILE A 151 -23.25 20.62 12.89
N ILE A 152 -23.57 21.82 13.38
CA ILE A 152 -24.29 22.84 12.61
C ILE A 152 -23.39 23.52 11.58
N ASP A 153 -22.25 24.05 12.03
CA ASP A 153 -21.34 24.86 11.23
C ASP A 153 -19.91 24.77 11.82
N PRO A 154 -19.08 23.85 11.26
CA PRO A 154 -17.72 23.63 11.76
C PRO A 154 -16.75 24.77 11.38
N ASP A 155 -17.03 25.52 10.32
CA ASP A 155 -16.16 26.59 9.84
C ASP A 155 -16.36 27.91 10.60
N ASN A 156 -17.47 28.05 11.33
CA ASN A 156 -17.78 29.24 12.13
C ASN A 156 -16.68 29.57 13.17
N PRO A 157 -16.19 30.82 13.23
CA PRO A 157 -15.18 31.24 14.20
C PRO A 157 -15.56 30.97 15.67
N GLU A 158 -16.84 31.09 16.04
CA GLU A 158 -17.30 30.83 17.41
C GLU A 158 -17.20 29.35 17.78
N THR A 159 -17.65 28.46 16.89
CA THR A 159 -17.47 27.01 17.02
C THR A 159 -15.99 26.68 17.26
N ARG A 160 -15.10 27.33 16.50
CA ARG A 160 -13.66 27.07 16.58
C ARG A 160 -13.07 27.47 17.92
N ARG A 161 -13.40 28.67 18.40
CA ARG A 161 -13.00 29.14 19.74
C ARG A 161 -13.54 28.22 20.84
N SER A 162 -14.80 27.79 20.74
CA SER A 162 -15.44 26.90 21.72
C SER A 162 -14.74 25.55 21.82
N ILE A 163 -14.37 24.94 20.67
CA ILE A 163 -13.62 23.68 20.65
C ILE A 163 -12.24 23.84 21.29
N PHE A 164 -11.48 24.90 20.94
CA PHE A 164 -10.17 25.13 21.54
C PHE A 164 -10.26 25.39 23.05
N ALA A 165 -11.20 26.23 23.49
CA ALA A 165 -11.42 26.51 24.90
C ALA A 165 -11.75 25.24 25.70
N ASN A 166 -12.57 24.34 25.15
CA ASN A 166 -12.86 23.06 25.80
C ASN A 166 -11.61 22.15 25.87
N ILE A 167 -10.82 22.05 24.80
CA ILE A 167 -9.56 21.28 24.79
C ILE A 167 -8.59 21.82 25.85
N GLU A 168 -8.40 23.13 25.90
CA GLU A 168 -7.52 23.78 26.88
C GLU A 168 -8.02 23.60 28.31
N SER A 169 -9.34 23.71 28.52
CA SER A 169 -9.95 23.50 29.83
C SER A 169 -9.73 22.09 30.37
N ILE A 170 -9.68 21.07 29.50
CA ILE A 170 -9.39 19.69 29.89
C ILE A 170 -7.90 19.52 30.21
N ILE A 171 -7.02 19.98 29.33
CA ILE A 171 -5.58 19.73 29.43
C ILE A 171 -4.95 20.52 30.59
N PHE A 172 -5.33 21.78 30.74
CA PHE A 172 -4.72 22.69 31.71
C PHE A 172 -5.49 22.78 33.03
N HIS A 173 -6.48 21.91 33.26
CA HIS A 173 -7.18 21.87 34.55
C HIS A 173 -6.21 21.50 35.68
N PRO A 174 -6.01 22.35 36.71
CA PRO A 174 -4.96 22.14 37.70
C PRO A 174 -5.23 20.94 38.61
N SER A 175 -6.50 20.62 38.86
CA SER A 175 -6.92 19.61 39.85
C SER A 175 -7.15 18.20 39.29
N THR A 176 -7.05 18.00 37.97
CA THR A 176 -7.37 16.72 37.33
C THR A 176 -6.08 15.92 37.07
N PRO A 177 -6.00 14.65 37.50
CA PRO A 177 -4.87 13.77 37.20
C PRO A 177 -4.63 13.62 35.69
N GLU A 178 -3.37 13.39 35.28
CA GLU A 178 -2.99 13.27 33.86
C GLU A 178 -3.73 12.12 33.14
N GLU A 179 -3.89 10.97 33.80
CA GLU A 179 -4.62 9.83 33.24
C GLU A 179 -6.07 10.20 32.94
N GLU A 180 -6.75 10.89 33.86
CA GLU A 180 -8.14 11.31 33.69
C GLU A 180 -8.27 12.40 32.60
N LYS A 181 -7.33 13.35 32.54
CA LYS A 181 -7.26 14.33 31.44
C LYS A 181 -7.15 13.64 30.08
N SER A 182 -6.31 12.59 29.99
CA SER A 182 -6.12 11.84 28.74
C SER A 182 -7.43 11.19 28.29
N VAL A 183 -8.17 10.58 29.22
CA VAL A 183 -9.44 9.90 28.95
C VAL A 183 -10.52 10.92 28.55
N LEU A 184 -10.62 12.04 29.26
CA LEU A 184 -11.56 13.11 28.94
C LEU A 184 -11.31 13.70 27.55
N LEU A 185 -10.03 13.96 27.22
CA LEU A 185 -9.63 14.47 25.91
C LEU A 185 -9.99 13.48 24.79
N ILE A 186 -9.59 12.21 24.92
CA ILE A 186 -9.87 11.17 23.92
C ILE A 186 -11.38 11.00 23.73
N ASN A 187 -12.17 10.99 24.81
CA ASN A 187 -13.63 10.89 24.73
C ASN A 187 -14.27 12.10 24.05
N TYR A 188 -13.80 13.31 24.34
CA TYR A 188 -14.28 14.53 23.69
C TYR A 188 -13.97 14.52 22.19
N MET A 189 -12.72 14.21 21.83
CA MET A 189 -12.27 14.11 20.44
C MET A 189 -13.00 13.01 19.67
N ARG A 190 -13.24 11.85 20.30
CA ARG A 190 -14.05 10.77 19.73
C ARG A 190 -15.45 11.26 19.38
N LYS A 191 -16.12 11.97 20.28
CA LYS A 191 -17.48 12.49 20.04
C LYS A 191 -17.52 13.49 18.88
N LEU A 192 -16.58 14.43 18.85
CA LEU A 192 -16.43 15.37 17.72
C LEU A 192 -16.17 14.64 16.40
N ALA A 193 -15.26 13.67 16.39
CA ALA A 193 -14.95 12.88 15.19
C ALA A 193 -16.17 12.08 14.68
N GLN A 194 -16.97 11.54 15.60
CA GLN A 194 -18.19 10.80 15.27
C GLN A 194 -19.30 11.68 14.73
N CYS A 195 -19.31 12.99 15.00
CA CYS A 195 -20.28 13.93 14.43
C CYS A 195 -20.27 13.90 12.90
N SER A 196 -19.16 13.49 12.27
CA SER A 196 -19.09 13.23 10.83
C SER A 196 -19.44 14.42 9.91
N SER A 197 -19.43 15.65 10.40
CA SER A 197 -19.54 16.85 9.54
C SER A 197 -18.23 17.06 8.76
N PRO A 198 -18.28 17.25 7.43
CA PRO A 198 -17.09 17.66 6.69
C PRO A 198 -16.70 19.07 7.13
N ASN A 199 -15.43 19.25 7.49
CA ASN A 199 -14.86 20.54 7.85
C ASN A 199 -13.79 20.88 6.81
N GLU A 200 -14.00 21.93 6.03
CA GLU A 200 -13.11 22.26 4.92
C GLU A 200 -11.84 22.95 5.42
N THR A 201 -11.95 23.78 6.46
CA THR A 201 -10.84 24.56 7.00
C THR A 201 -10.20 23.91 8.23
N ALA A 202 -8.91 23.64 8.17
CA ALA A 202 -8.25 22.87 9.24
C ALA A 202 -8.18 23.64 10.57
N PHE A 203 -8.52 22.99 11.68
CA PHE A 203 -8.21 23.46 13.03
C PHE A 203 -6.71 23.38 13.26
N LEU A 204 -6.06 24.49 13.63
CA LEU A 204 -4.63 24.51 13.93
C LEU A 204 -4.42 24.64 15.44
N LEU A 205 -3.92 23.57 16.06
CA LEU A 205 -3.57 23.54 17.48
C LEU A 205 -2.26 24.31 17.72
N HIS A 206 -2.30 25.28 18.62
CA HIS A 206 -1.09 25.98 19.06
C HIS A 206 -0.09 25.04 19.73
N ASP A 207 1.20 25.35 19.60
CA ASP A 207 2.29 24.45 19.94
C ASP A 207 2.29 24.03 21.42
N LYS A 208 1.93 24.93 22.34
CA LYS A 208 1.79 24.61 23.77
C LYS A 208 0.75 23.50 24.00
N THR A 209 -0.41 23.64 23.38
CA THR A 209 -1.52 22.67 23.49
C THR A 209 -1.19 21.38 22.75
N ALA A 210 -0.60 21.45 21.56
CA ALA A 210 -0.19 20.28 20.79
C ALA A 210 0.85 19.44 21.56
N ASN A 211 1.89 20.06 22.11
CA ASN A 211 2.90 19.37 22.91
C ASN A 211 2.31 18.74 24.17
N ALA A 212 1.42 19.46 24.87
CA ALA A 212 0.74 18.92 26.05
C ALA A 212 -0.09 17.66 25.70
N ILE A 213 -0.85 17.68 24.59
CA ILE A 213 -1.61 16.50 24.11
C ILE A 213 -0.67 15.32 23.80
N MET A 214 0.45 15.57 23.13
CA MET A 214 1.38 14.52 22.73
C MET A 214 2.12 13.89 23.91
N ASN A 215 2.37 14.65 24.98
CA ASN A 215 2.99 14.16 26.21
C ASN A 215 1.98 13.39 27.08
N LEU A 216 0.72 13.82 27.10
CA LEU A 216 -0.36 13.22 27.90
C LEU A 216 -0.81 11.85 27.39
N THR A 217 -0.62 11.56 26.09
CA THR A 217 -1.18 10.37 25.44
C THR A 217 -0.17 9.24 25.28
N THR A 218 -0.62 8.01 25.52
CA THR A 218 0.16 6.79 25.24
C THR A 218 0.23 6.52 23.73
N ASP A 219 1.14 5.65 23.28
CA ASP A 219 1.30 5.34 21.85
C ASP A 219 0.07 4.70 21.19
N ASP A 220 -0.70 3.92 21.95
CA ASP A 220 -1.94 3.33 21.44
C ASP A 220 -3.04 4.41 21.33
N GLN A 221 -3.15 5.31 22.32
CA GLN A 221 -4.05 6.47 22.26
C GLN A 221 -3.66 7.48 21.17
N LYS A 222 -2.37 7.65 20.88
CA LYS A 222 -1.89 8.48 19.76
C LYS A 222 -2.45 7.99 18.43
N THR A 223 -2.41 6.68 18.19
CA THR A 223 -3.00 6.13 16.95
C THR A 223 -4.48 6.48 16.83
N GLU A 224 -5.22 6.36 17.93
CA GLU A 224 -6.64 6.70 18.01
C GLU A 224 -6.88 8.20 17.79
N LEU A 225 -6.11 9.06 18.45
CA LEU A 225 -6.18 10.52 18.34
C LEU A 225 -5.95 10.99 16.90
N TYR A 226 -5.01 10.39 16.17
CA TYR A 226 -4.79 10.72 14.76
C TYR A 226 -6.03 10.45 13.90
N SER A 227 -6.77 9.37 14.17
CA SER A 227 -8.03 9.10 13.48
C SER A 227 -9.03 10.23 13.72
N TYR A 228 -9.13 10.73 14.95
CA TYR A 228 -10.01 11.84 15.30
C TYR A 228 -9.59 13.16 14.65
N PHE A 229 -8.30 13.44 14.61
CA PHE A 229 -7.77 14.60 13.89
C PHE A 229 -8.15 14.60 12.41
N LEU A 230 -8.12 13.44 11.73
CA LEU A 230 -8.57 13.36 10.35
C LEU A 230 -10.07 13.68 10.23
N HIS A 231 -10.89 13.10 11.09
CA HIS A 231 -12.34 13.27 11.04
C HIS A 231 -12.81 14.69 11.38
N ILE A 232 -12.06 15.41 12.22
CA ILE A 232 -12.33 16.80 12.62
C ILE A 232 -11.65 17.80 11.66
N ASN A 233 -10.70 17.33 10.85
CA ASN A 233 -9.73 18.15 10.11
C ASN A 233 -8.91 19.06 11.05
N MET A 234 -8.18 18.46 11.99
CA MET A 234 -7.33 19.14 12.97
C MET A 234 -5.85 18.81 12.76
N LYS A 235 -4.98 19.81 12.83
CA LYS A 235 -3.53 19.73 12.64
C LYS A 235 -2.82 20.57 13.69
N PHE A 236 -1.49 20.44 13.78
CA PHE A 236 -0.70 21.36 14.60
C PHE A 236 -0.36 22.61 13.79
N PHE A 237 -0.17 23.71 14.51
CA PHE A 237 0.33 24.94 13.93
C PHE A 237 1.76 24.74 13.41
N ASP A 238 2.64 24.13 14.22
CA ASP A 238 3.90 23.58 13.74
C ASP A 238 3.68 22.30 12.89
N MET A 239 3.65 22.51 11.57
CA MET A 239 3.55 21.42 10.59
C MET A 239 4.71 20.44 10.68
N THR A 240 5.90 20.84 11.14
CA THR A 240 7.05 19.92 11.23
C THR A 240 6.84 18.89 12.34
N LEU A 241 6.30 19.30 13.48
CA LEU A 241 5.91 18.40 14.57
C LEU A 241 4.78 17.47 14.13
N PHE A 242 3.79 17.99 13.38
CA PHE A 242 2.69 17.18 12.85
C PHE A 242 3.18 16.12 11.86
N GLU A 243 4.12 16.48 10.98
CA GLU A 243 4.74 15.55 10.03
C GLU A 243 5.55 14.47 10.75
N LYS A 244 6.31 14.81 11.81
CA LYS A 244 7.00 13.82 12.65
C LYS A 244 6.02 12.83 13.28
N TYR A 245 4.90 13.33 13.79
CA TYR A 245 3.84 12.51 14.37
C TYR A 245 3.21 11.55 13.34
N LYS A 246 2.79 12.07 12.17
CA LYS A 246 2.27 11.26 11.06
C LYS A 246 3.29 10.21 10.60
N THR A 247 4.54 10.61 10.47
CA THR A 247 5.65 9.74 10.04
C THR A 247 5.89 8.59 11.03
N SER A 248 5.81 8.85 12.34
CA SER A 248 5.85 7.81 13.38
C SER A 248 4.77 6.74 13.18
N LEU A 249 3.53 7.15 12.85
CA LEU A 249 2.43 6.22 12.57
C LEU A 249 2.63 5.45 11.24
N LEU A 250 3.10 6.13 10.20
CA LEU A 250 3.45 5.51 8.91
C LEU A 250 4.59 4.49 9.03
N TYR A 251 5.42 4.60 10.05
CA TYR A 251 6.46 3.63 10.37
C TYR A 251 6.06 2.55 11.38
N GLY A 252 4.84 2.61 11.91
CA GLY A 252 4.32 1.64 12.88
C GLY A 252 3.78 0.35 12.25
N SER A 253 2.92 -0.34 13.00
CA SER A 253 2.25 -1.57 12.58
C SER A 253 1.36 -1.38 11.34
N ASN A 254 0.88 -2.46 10.73
CA ASN A 254 -0.03 -2.36 9.59
C ASN A 254 -1.33 -1.62 9.92
N LEU A 255 -1.85 -1.77 11.15
CA LEU A 255 -3.00 -0.99 11.61
C LEU A 255 -2.67 0.49 11.77
N ARG A 256 -1.53 0.83 12.37
CA ARG A 256 -1.09 2.23 12.51
C ARG A 256 -0.92 2.90 11.15
N ARG A 257 -0.32 2.18 10.19
CA ARG A 257 -0.21 2.62 8.79
C ARG A 257 -1.56 2.80 8.12
N LEU A 258 -2.52 1.89 8.37
CA LEU A 258 -3.88 2.02 7.85
C LEU A 258 -4.56 3.28 8.39
N VAL A 259 -4.45 3.55 9.70
CA VAL A 259 -5.01 4.76 10.31
C VAL A 259 -4.32 6.00 9.76
N ALA A 260 -2.99 6.03 9.65
CA ALA A 260 -2.28 7.16 9.07
C ALA A 260 -2.72 7.49 7.64
N LYS A 261 -3.08 6.46 6.85
CA LYS A 261 -3.49 6.61 5.45
C LYS A 261 -4.98 6.82 5.21
N THR A 262 -5.83 6.54 6.21
CA THR A 262 -7.29 6.50 6.01
C THR A 262 -8.08 7.16 7.13
N GLY A 263 -7.49 7.39 8.31
CA GLY A 263 -8.16 7.93 9.49
C GLY A 263 -9.25 7.03 10.07
N ILE A 264 -9.25 5.73 9.75
CA ILE A 264 -10.29 4.82 10.24
C ILE A 264 -10.32 4.79 11.77
N ILE A 265 -11.50 5.05 12.35
CA ILE A 265 -11.74 4.91 13.78
C ILE A 265 -11.85 3.41 14.13
N ASP A 266 -11.27 3.02 15.27
CA ASP A 266 -11.25 1.64 15.79
C ASP A 266 -10.82 0.59 14.74
N PRO A 267 -9.57 0.66 14.25
CA PRO A 267 -9.06 -0.25 13.23
C PRO A 267 -9.07 -1.70 13.72
N LYS A 268 -9.77 -2.57 12.98
CA LYS A 268 -9.76 -4.02 13.17
C LYS A 268 -8.89 -4.70 12.11
N TRP A 269 -8.41 -5.90 12.38
CA TRP A 269 -7.54 -6.65 11.48
C TRP A 269 -8.06 -6.75 10.03
N HIS A 270 -9.36 -7.02 9.85
CA HIS A 270 -9.98 -7.13 8.53
C HIS A 270 -10.08 -5.80 7.76
N HIS A 271 -9.99 -4.66 8.44
CA HIS A 271 -9.96 -3.34 7.79
C HIS A 271 -8.70 -3.11 6.95
N THR A 272 -7.62 -3.87 7.18
CA THR A 272 -6.39 -3.80 6.37
C THR A 272 -6.59 -4.17 4.89
N ASN A 273 -7.73 -4.80 4.58
CA ASN A 273 -8.17 -5.15 3.23
C ASN A 273 -9.38 -4.32 2.74
N LYS A 274 -9.84 -3.36 3.54
CA LYS A 274 -10.93 -2.44 3.18
C LYS A 274 -10.38 -1.40 2.20
N HIS A 275 -11.12 -1.21 1.11
CA HIS A 275 -10.77 -0.31 0.00
C HIS A 275 -11.96 0.57 -0.43
N HIS A 276 -13.08 0.47 0.29
CA HIS A 276 -14.28 1.23 0.02
C HIS A 276 -14.68 2.01 1.27
N TYR A 277 -14.79 3.32 1.09
CA TYR A 277 -15.17 4.30 2.10
C TYR A 277 -16.34 5.13 1.54
N SER A 278 -17.20 5.64 2.41
CA SER A 278 -18.30 6.53 2.02
C SER A 278 -17.76 7.82 1.41
N GLU A 279 -18.56 8.50 0.58
CA GLU A 279 -18.13 9.77 -0.02
C GLU A 279 -17.86 10.84 1.04
N GLU A 280 -18.63 10.89 2.14
CA GLU A 280 -18.32 11.78 3.27
C GLU A 280 -16.91 11.52 3.87
N HIS A 281 -16.52 10.25 3.99
CA HIS A 281 -15.20 9.88 4.52
C HIS A 281 -14.09 10.27 3.54
N LYS A 282 -14.34 10.06 2.23
CA LYS A 282 -13.42 10.49 1.18
C LYS A 282 -13.25 12.01 1.18
N GLN A 283 -14.33 12.78 1.32
CA GLN A 283 -14.25 14.25 1.43
C GLN A 283 -13.36 14.67 2.60
N LYS A 284 -13.54 14.08 3.80
CA LYS A 284 -12.66 14.34 4.96
C LYS A 284 -11.19 14.04 4.66
N MET A 285 -10.91 12.92 4.01
CA MET A 285 -9.54 12.60 3.54
C MET A 285 -9.00 13.66 2.57
N VAL A 286 -9.83 14.14 1.64
CA VAL A 286 -9.44 15.21 0.70
C VAL A 286 -9.13 16.51 1.44
N HIS A 287 -9.93 16.96 2.41
CA HIS A 287 -9.63 18.19 3.14
C HIS A 287 -8.39 18.05 4.04
N PHE A 288 -8.25 16.91 4.73
CA PHE A 288 -7.17 16.67 5.68
C PHE A 288 -5.81 16.44 5.01
N PHE A 289 -5.71 15.55 4.02
CA PHE A 289 -4.40 15.22 3.43
C PHE A 289 -3.88 16.32 2.50
N THR A 290 -2.55 16.46 2.46
CA THR A 290 -1.89 17.32 1.47
C THR A 290 -1.86 16.63 0.10
N PHE A 291 -1.63 17.40 -0.97
CA PHE A 291 -1.44 16.83 -2.32
C PHE A 291 -0.27 15.83 -2.36
N ASN A 292 0.82 16.13 -1.64
CA ASN A 292 1.99 15.27 -1.58
C ASN A 292 1.73 13.97 -0.82
N ASP A 293 0.89 14.00 0.23
CA ASP A 293 0.47 12.79 0.95
C ASP A 293 -0.31 11.83 0.06
N LEU A 294 -1.33 12.34 -0.64
CA LEU A 294 -2.14 11.54 -1.56
C LEU A 294 -1.28 10.97 -2.69
N ARG A 295 -0.34 11.76 -3.23
CA ARG A 295 0.64 11.28 -4.21
C ARG A 295 1.50 10.15 -3.65
N LEU A 296 2.06 10.33 -2.46
CA LEU A 296 2.89 9.33 -1.79
C LEU A 296 2.11 8.02 -1.57
N PHE A 297 0.87 8.12 -1.07
CA PHE A 297 0.02 6.95 -0.84
C PHE A 297 -0.37 6.24 -2.14
N THR A 298 -0.61 7.00 -3.21
CA THR A 298 -0.86 6.46 -4.56
C THR A 298 0.37 5.71 -5.07
N SER A 299 1.56 6.32 -5.05
CA SER A 299 2.80 5.67 -5.49
C SER A 299 3.12 4.42 -4.67
N GLN A 300 2.94 4.44 -3.36
CA GLN A 300 3.12 3.26 -2.50
C GLN A 300 2.10 2.15 -2.83
N ALA A 301 0.86 2.49 -3.16
CA ALA A 301 -0.15 1.51 -3.59
C ALA A 301 0.22 0.88 -4.95
N ILE A 302 0.72 1.69 -5.89
CA ILE A 302 1.20 1.20 -7.20
C ILE A 302 2.41 0.26 -7.01
N GLU A 303 3.41 0.66 -6.23
CA GLU A 303 4.61 -0.15 -5.97
C GLU A 303 4.29 -1.48 -5.28
N SER A 304 3.30 -1.48 -4.38
CA SER A 304 2.82 -2.70 -3.72
C SER A 304 1.86 -3.55 -4.57
N LYS A 305 1.61 -3.15 -5.82
CA LYS A 305 0.67 -3.77 -6.78
C LYS A 305 -0.76 -3.87 -6.22
N ASP A 306 -1.22 -2.88 -5.44
CA ASP A 306 -2.57 -2.83 -4.87
C ASP A 306 -3.49 -1.95 -5.72
N LEU A 307 -4.14 -2.55 -6.72
CA LEU A 307 -4.95 -1.81 -7.71
C LEU A 307 -6.08 -1.00 -7.06
N LEU A 308 -6.82 -1.62 -6.13
CA LEU A 308 -8.01 -1.01 -5.54
C LEU A 308 -7.65 0.21 -4.69
N ALA A 309 -6.56 0.12 -3.92
CA ALA A 309 -6.06 1.24 -3.15
C ALA A 309 -5.50 2.34 -4.06
N ALA A 310 -4.78 1.97 -5.12
CA ALA A 310 -4.24 2.93 -6.09
C ALA A 310 -5.38 3.73 -6.76
N ASN A 311 -6.46 3.05 -7.18
CA ASN A 311 -7.65 3.69 -7.75
C ASN A 311 -8.30 4.68 -6.78
N MET A 312 -8.47 4.28 -5.52
CA MET A 312 -9.05 5.15 -4.50
C MET A 312 -8.19 6.40 -4.25
N TYR A 313 -6.88 6.25 -4.04
CA TYR A 313 -6.01 7.41 -3.78
C TYR A 313 -5.86 8.31 -5.00
N LEU A 314 -5.92 7.75 -6.21
CA LEU A 314 -5.94 8.53 -7.44
C LEU A 314 -7.22 9.38 -7.57
N ASP A 315 -8.40 8.81 -7.27
CA ASP A 315 -9.67 9.57 -7.20
C ASP A 315 -9.56 10.75 -6.20
N LEU A 316 -9.02 10.49 -5.02
CA LEU A 316 -8.80 11.53 -4.00
C LEU A 316 -7.79 12.60 -4.45
N LEU A 317 -6.72 12.20 -5.16
CA LEU A 317 -5.70 13.10 -5.67
C LEU A 317 -6.28 14.05 -6.72
N VAL A 318 -7.14 13.55 -7.62
CA VAL A 318 -7.86 14.35 -8.62
C VAL A 318 -8.81 15.32 -7.94
N LYS A 319 -9.67 14.84 -7.02
CA LYS A 319 -10.57 15.70 -6.25
C LYS A 319 -9.82 16.80 -5.47
N LYS A 320 -8.65 16.48 -4.89
CA LYS A 320 -7.81 17.48 -4.21
C LYS A 320 -7.32 18.55 -5.18
N LEU A 321 -6.93 18.18 -6.39
CA LEU A 321 -6.48 19.13 -7.42
C LEU A 321 -7.61 20.08 -7.83
N GLU A 322 -8.84 19.58 -7.96
CA GLU A 322 -10.02 20.35 -8.35
C GLU A 322 -10.41 21.41 -7.30
N ILE A 323 -10.27 21.09 -6.01
CA ILE A 323 -10.60 22.00 -4.90
C ILE A 323 -9.53 23.09 -4.72
N LEU A 324 -8.28 22.81 -5.06
CA LEU A 324 -7.19 23.76 -4.85
C LEU A 324 -7.34 24.96 -5.80
N PRO A 325 -7.31 26.20 -5.30
CA PRO A 325 -7.59 27.37 -6.12
C PRO A 325 -6.57 27.53 -7.24
N LYS A 326 -7.06 27.79 -8.46
CA LYS A 326 -6.23 28.05 -9.66
C LYS A 326 -5.40 29.35 -9.55
N SER A 327 -5.67 30.17 -8.53
CA SER A 327 -4.98 31.45 -8.25
C SER A 327 -3.63 31.28 -7.53
N LEU A 328 -3.28 30.08 -7.06
CA LEU A 328 -1.90 29.75 -6.69
C LEU A 328 -1.03 29.86 -7.95
N SER A 329 0.13 30.52 -7.86
CA SER A 329 1.10 30.76 -8.95
C SER A 329 1.00 29.70 -10.05
N THR A 330 0.81 30.13 -11.31
CA THR A 330 0.69 29.25 -12.48
C THR A 330 1.80 28.19 -12.54
N ALA A 331 2.99 28.48 -11.97
CA ALA A 331 4.09 27.53 -11.82
C ALA A 331 3.79 26.36 -10.86
N ASP A 332 3.17 26.61 -9.70
CA ASP A 332 2.82 25.58 -8.71
C ASP A 332 1.70 24.67 -9.20
N HIS A 333 0.71 25.24 -9.89
CA HIS A 333 -0.34 24.45 -10.52
C HIS A 333 0.23 23.54 -11.62
N LYS A 334 1.07 24.09 -12.51
CA LYS A 334 1.79 23.28 -13.53
C LYS A 334 2.63 22.17 -12.90
N LYS A 335 3.33 22.44 -11.79
CA LYS A 335 4.11 21.43 -11.05
C LYS A 335 3.22 20.32 -10.49
N ARG A 336 2.06 20.63 -9.92
CA ARG A 336 1.09 19.64 -9.40
C ARG A 336 0.50 18.78 -10.51
N VAL A 337 0.11 19.39 -11.64
CA VAL A 337 -0.38 18.68 -12.82
C VAL A 337 0.70 17.75 -13.38
N SER A 338 1.95 18.22 -13.50
CA SER A 338 3.07 17.38 -13.92
C SER A 338 3.30 16.19 -12.97
N ASN A 339 3.25 16.43 -11.66
CA ASN A 339 3.36 15.37 -10.66
C ASN A 339 2.21 14.35 -10.76
N MET A 340 0.98 14.80 -11.00
CA MET A 340 -0.17 13.91 -11.18
C MET A 340 -0.02 13.04 -12.42
N LEU A 341 0.43 13.61 -13.54
CA LEU A 341 0.68 12.87 -14.77
C LEU A 341 1.80 11.84 -14.62
N GLN A 342 2.85 12.16 -13.84
CA GLN A 342 3.86 11.17 -13.50
C GLN A 342 3.29 10.00 -12.69
N THR A 343 2.39 10.26 -11.74
CA THR A 343 1.72 9.21 -10.97
C THR A 343 0.76 8.39 -11.86
N LEU A 344 0.04 9.02 -12.79
CA LEU A 344 -0.80 8.36 -13.78
C LEU A 344 -0.01 7.48 -14.74
N LEU A 345 1.16 7.96 -15.18
CA LEU A 345 2.09 7.18 -15.99
C LEU A 345 2.54 5.94 -15.23
N GLN A 346 3.02 6.11 -13.99
CA GLN A 346 3.42 5.01 -13.13
C GLN A 346 2.29 3.98 -12.96
N TYR A 347 1.06 4.45 -12.71
CA TYR A 347 -0.13 3.62 -12.62
C TYR A 347 -0.39 2.83 -13.92
N SER A 348 -0.38 3.52 -15.07
CA SER A 348 -0.59 2.90 -16.38
C SER A 348 0.44 1.81 -16.65
N MET A 349 1.71 2.07 -16.33
CA MET A 349 2.77 1.09 -16.61
C MET A 349 2.66 -0.16 -15.74
N VAL A 350 2.33 -0.03 -14.45
CA VAL A 350 2.23 -1.19 -13.54
C VAL A 350 0.98 -2.03 -13.78
N PHE A 351 -0.17 -1.40 -14.07
CA PHE A 351 -1.46 -2.11 -14.14
C PHE A 351 -1.98 -2.35 -15.57
N GLN A 352 -1.64 -1.50 -16.53
CA GLN A 352 -2.11 -1.63 -17.92
C GLN A 352 -1.01 -2.11 -18.88
N GLY A 353 0.25 -2.01 -18.45
CA GLY A 353 1.43 -2.45 -19.20
C GLY A 353 2.05 -1.35 -20.08
N PRO A 354 3.16 -1.69 -20.77
CA PRO A 354 3.97 -0.72 -21.51
C PRO A 354 3.28 -0.13 -22.75
N GLU A 355 2.36 -0.85 -23.41
CA GLU A 355 1.64 -0.34 -24.59
C GLU A 355 0.78 0.89 -24.31
N GLN A 356 0.08 0.94 -23.17
CA GLN A 356 -0.76 2.11 -22.82
C GLN A 356 0.08 3.31 -22.40
N CYS A 357 1.31 3.07 -21.93
CA CYS A 357 2.28 4.11 -21.61
C CYS A 357 2.58 5.00 -22.83
N ILE A 358 2.65 4.41 -24.03
CA ILE A 358 2.92 5.14 -25.28
C ILE A 358 1.83 6.17 -25.56
N LYS A 359 0.55 5.82 -25.34
CA LYS A 359 -0.57 6.76 -25.51
C LYS A 359 -0.46 7.94 -24.54
N PHE A 360 -0.04 7.69 -23.30
CA PHE A 360 0.25 8.75 -22.34
C PHE A 360 1.43 9.62 -22.75
N LEU A 361 2.52 9.01 -23.26
CA LEU A 361 3.67 9.74 -23.78
C LEU A 361 3.31 10.59 -25.01
N HIS A 362 2.39 10.15 -25.87
CA HIS A 362 1.83 10.97 -26.96
C HIS A 362 0.97 12.14 -26.47
N TYR A 363 0.29 11.99 -25.32
CA TYR A 363 -0.57 13.02 -24.76
C TYR A 363 0.22 14.15 -24.09
N MET A 364 1.37 13.85 -23.49
CA MET A 364 2.16 14.85 -22.75
C MET A 364 2.59 16.06 -23.62
N PRO A 365 3.17 15.88 -24.83
CA PRO A 365 3.50 17.00 -25.72
C PRO A 365 2.26 17.75 -26.18
N LYS A 366 1.17 17.04 -26.51
CA LYS A 366 -0.10 17.64 -26.94
C LYS A 366 -0.75 18.50 -25.84
N ALA A 367 -0.50 18.19 -24.58
CA ALA A 367 -0.95 18.95 -23.42
C ALA A 367 0.02 20.09 -23.02
N GLY A 368 1.05 20.38 -23.83
CA GLY A 368 2.04 21.42 -23.55
C GLY A 368 3.01 21.07 -22.42
N LEU A 369 3.31 19.78 -22.23
CA LEU A 369 4.22 19.30 -21.19
C LEU A 369 5.44 18.62 -21.79
N ASP A 370 6.63 19.08 -21.38
CA ASP A 370 7.89 18.53 -21.88
C ASP A 370 8.11 17.09 -21.40
N LEU A 371 8.50 16.23 -22.33
CA LEU A 371 8.98 14.87 -22.05
C LEU A 371 10.38 14.94 -21.44
N ARG A 372 10.45 15.14 -20.13
CA ARG A 372 11.73 15.20 -19.41
C ARG A 372 12.45 13.84 -19.41
N PRO A 373 13.80 13.81 -19.49
CA PRO A 373 14.58 12.57 -19.39
C PRO A 373 14.29 11.74 -18.13
N ALA A 374 13.97 12.40 -17.01
CA ALA A 374 13.56 11.73 -15.77
C ALA A 374 12.29 10.86 -15.91
N THR A 375 11.36 11.25 -16.78
CA THR A 375 10.15 10.48 -17.08
C THR A 375 10.50 9.22 -17.89
N MET A 376 11.37 9.35 -18.88
CA MET A 376 11.87 8.24 -19.69
C MET A 376 12.70 7.24 -18.88
N LEU A 377 13.50 7.69 -17.92
CA LEU A 377 14.22 6.80 -17.01
C LEU A 377 13.28 5.95 -16.15
N ARG A 378 12.15 6.51 -15.70
CA ARG A 378 11.13 5.74 -14.97
C ARG A 378 10.47 4.69 -15.87
N VAL A 379 10.23 5.05 -17.14
CA VAL A 379 9.72 4.11 -18.15
C VAL A 379 10.70 2.95 -18.32
N LEU A 380 11.99 3.24 -18.44
CA LEU A 380 13.06 2.24 -18.54
C LEU A 380 13.08 1.28 -17.33
N SER A 381 13.05 1.81 -16.11
CA SER A 381 13.02 0.99 -14.89
C SER A 381 11.82 0.03 -14.85
N GLN A 382 10.67 0.45 -15.37
CA GLN A 382 9.46 -0.36 -15.37
C GLN A 382 9.47 -1.39 -16.51
N LEU A 383 9.97 -1.06 -17.70
CA LEU A 383 10.17 -2.03 -18.79
C LEU A 383 11.08 -3.18 -18.36
N ARG A 384 12.15 -2.88 -17.60
CA ARG A 384 13.01 -3.92 -17.01
C ARG A 384 12.24 -4.84 -16.07
N ARG A 385 11.35 -4.29 -15.23
CA ARG A 385 10.55 -5.06 -14.27
C ARG A 385 9.53 -5.98 -14.96
N GLU A 386 9.00 -5.57 -16.10
CA GLU A 386 8.09 -6.38 -16.94
C GLU A 386 8.84 -7.30 -17.93
N MET A 387 10.18 -7.35 -17.88
CA MET A 387 11.05 -8.14 -18.76
C MET A 387 10.99 -7.77 -20.25
N CYS A 388 10.53 -6.56 -20.59
CA CYS A 388 10.55 -5.98 -21.94
C CYS A 388 11.96 -5.42 -22.25
N TYR A 389 12.92 -6.32 -22.44
CA TYR A 389 14.33 -5.93 -22.51
C TYR A 389 14.72 -5.25 -23.82
N ASP A 390 14.04 -5.54 -24.94
CA ASP A 390 14.40 -4.98 -26.24
C ASP A 390 13.99 -3.51 -26.34
N GLU A 391 12.82 -3.16 -25.80
CA GLU A 391 12.34 -1.78 -25.70
C GLU A 391 13.11 -0.98 -24.66
N ALA A 392 13.55 -1.63 -23.59
CA ALA A 392 14.48 -1.04 -22.63
C ALA A 392 15.84 -0.69 -23.27
N LEU A 393 16.41 -1.59 -24.07
CA LEU A 393 17.65 -1.34 -24.81
C LEU A 393 17.48 -0.23 -25.85
N PHE A 394 16.33 -0.16 -26.54
CA PHE A 394 16.01 0.94 -27.45
C PHE A 394 15.96 2.29 -26.72
N LEU A 395 15.31 2.37 -25.54
CA LEU A 395 15.30 3.61 -24.75
C LEU A 395 16.68 4.00 -24.23
N ILE A 396 17.51 3.03 -23.83
CA ILE A 396 18.91 3.27 -23.47
C ILE A 396 19.66 3.90 -24.66
N ASN A 397 19.43 3.38 -25.86
CA ASN A 397 19.98 3.90 -27.11
C ASN A 397 19.38 5.24 -27.55
N ASN A 398 18.39 5.82 -26.88
CA ASN A 398 17.92 7.18 -27.17
C ASN A 398 18.32 8.15 -26.04
N LEU A 399 18.30 7.68 -24.79
CA LEU A 399 18.63 8.48 -23.62
C LEU A 399 20.10 8.91 -23.59
N HIS A 400 21.00 8.19 -24.26
CA HIS A 400 22.40 8.61 -24.39
C HIS A 400 22.56 9.86 -25.25
N SER A 401 21.61 10.14 -26.16
CA SER A 401 21.64 11.31 -27.05
C SER A 401 21.05 12.56 -26.37
N CYS A 402 20.50 12.43 -25.17
CA CYS A 402 19.93 13.54 -24.41
C CYS A 402 20.96 14.15 -23.44
N GLU A 403 20.92 15.45 -23.22
CA GLU A 403 21.65 16.10 -22.12
C GLU A 403 21.09 15.63 -20.77
N LEU A 404 21.80 14.71 -20.11
CA LEU A 404 21.42 14.16 -18.81
C LEU A 404 22.16 14.87 -17.67
N LEU A 405 21.43 15.25 -16.63
CA LEU A 405 22.04 15.70 -15.38
C LEU A 405 22.88 14.56 -14.76
N PRO A 406 23.94 14.86 -13.97
CA PRO A 406 24.79 13.84 -13.36
C PRO A 406 24.01 12.74 -12.60
N ASN A 407 23.02 13.13 -11.80
CA ASN A 407 22.16 12.19 -11.06
C ASN A 407 21.31 11.30 -12.00
N GLN A 408 20.88 11.83 -13.15
CA GLN A 408 20.10 11.08 -14.14
C GLN A 408 20.98 10.08 -14.90
N ARG A 409 22.22 10.49 -15.21
CA ARG A 409 23.24 9.61 -15.78
C ARG A 409 23.56 8.43 -14.86
N GLU A 410 23.68 8.67 -13.56
CA GLU A 410 23.85 7.58 -12.59
C GLU A 410 22.68 6.60 -12.58
N VAL A 411 21.43 7.11 -12.63
CA VAL A 411 20.23 6.25 -12.72
C VAL A 411 20.24 5.44 -14.02
N LEU A 412 20.60 6.05 -15.15
CA LEU A 412 20.73 5.37 -16.43
C LEU A 412 21.74 4.23 -16.35
N VAL A 413 22.93 4.47 -15.79
CA VAL A 413 23.98 3.44 -15.62
C VAL A 413 23.49 2.27 -14.77
N ASN A 414 22.83 2.56 -13.64
CA ASN A 414 22.26 1.51 -12.79
C ASN A 414 21.23 0.66 -13.56
N GLU A 415 20.38 1.28 -14.37
CA GLU A 415 19.39 0.58 -15.18
C GLU A 415 20.00 -0.19 -16.35
N ILE A 416 21.05 0.32 -17.01
CA ILE A 416 21.77 -0.42 -18.06
C ILE A 416 22.35 -1.71 -17.49
N ILE A 417 23.09 -1.63 -16.38
CA ILE A 417 23.63 -2.82 -15.72
C ILE A 417 22.49 -3.74 -15.27
N GLY A 418 21.41 -3.20 -14.72
CA GLY A 418 20.24 -3.99 -14.32
C GLY A 418 19.59 -4.75 -15.48
N VAL A 419 19.41 -4.10 -16.64
CA VAL A 419 18.86 -4.71 -17.86
C VAL A 419 19.80 -5.79 -18.38
N ILE A 420 21.10 -5.50 -18.50
CA ILE A 420 22.10 -6.43 -19.05
C ILE A 420 22.29 -7.64 -18.13
N SER A 421 22.41 -7.43 -16.81
CA SER A 421 22.51 -8.53 -15.84
C SER A 421 21.27 -9.42 -15.82
N SER A 422 20.08 -8.87 -16.11
CA SER A 422 18.83 -9.63 -16.15
C SER A 422 18.68 -10.39 -17.47
N LYS A 423 18.87 -9.73 -18.62
CA LYS A 423 18.75 -10.31 -19.97
C LYS A 423 19.82 -11.36 -20.24
N PHE A 424 21.07 -11.09 -19.86
CA PHE A 424 22.23 -11.94 -20.12
C PHE A 424 22.70 -12.70 -18.87
N ALA A 425 21.80 -13.01 -17.95
CA ALA A 425 22.14 -13.70 -16.70
C ALA A 425 22.84 -15.07 -16.91
N ALA A 426 22.61 -15.73 -18.05
CA ALA A 426 23.28 -16.98 -18.42
C ALA A 426 24.72 -16.78 -18.94
N HIS A 427 25.10 -15.56 -19.31
CA HIS A 427 26.37 -15.21 -19.93
C HIS A 427 27.12 -14.14 -19.11
N PRO A 428 27.69 -14.49 -17.93
CA PRO A 428 28.39 -13.55 -17.05
C PRO A 428 29.52 -12.77 -17.71
N LYS A 429 30.16 -13.34 -18.75
CA LYS A 429 31.23 -12.67 -19.50
C LYS A 429 30.73 -11.39 -20.19
N ILE A 430 29.48 -11.37 -20.67
CA ILE A 430 28.86 -10.20 -21.30
C ILE A 430 28.66 -9.11 -20.24
N VAL A 431 28.11 -9.48 -19.09
CA VAL A 431 27.88 -8.53 -17.98
C VAL A 431 29.22 -7.96 -17.48
N LEU A 432 30.24 -8.81 -17.35
CA LEU A 432 31.59 -8.39 -16.98
C LEU A 432 32.21 -7.43 -18.01
N ALA A 433 31.95 -7.64 -19.31
CA ALA A 433 32.43 -6.75 -20.37
C ALA A 433 31.83 -5.34 -20.27
N TYR A 434 30.53 -5.24 -19.99
CA TYR A 434 29.87 -3.95 -19.75
C TYR A 434 30.36 -3.30 -18.45
N TYR A 435 30.53 -4.10 -17.40
CA TYR A 435 31.06 -3.62 -16.12
C TYR A 435 32.48 -3.05 -16.27
N ALA A 436 33.37 -3.77 -16.96
CA ALA A 436 34.74 -3.32 -17.24
C ALA A 436 34.75 -2.00 -18.03
N SER A 437 33.89 -1.87 -19.04
CA SER A 437 33.80 -0.65 -19.85
C SER A 437 33.23 0.56 -19.10
N MET A 438 32.24 0.36 -18.23
CA MET A 438 31.56 1.47 -17.54
C MET A 438 32.32 2.00 -16.32
N PHE A 439 32.97 1.13 -15.54
CA PHE A 439 33.47 1.51 -14.21
C PHE A 439 34.99 1.68 -14.12
N ASN A 440 35.79 1.27 -15.12
CA ASN A 440 37.24 1.44 -15.08
C ASN A 440 37.63 2.89 -15.43
N ARG A 441 38.07 3.67 -14.42
CA ARG A 441 38.58 5.05 -14.57
C ARG A 441 40.09 5.11 -14.78
N LYS A 442 40.86 4.42 -13.94
CA LYS A 442 42.33 4.30 -13.99
C LYS A 442 42.70 2.85 -13.66
N GLN A 443 43.73 2.31 -14.32
CA GLN A 443 44.35 1.00 -14.04
C GLN A 443 43.39 -0.14 -13.64
N ASP A 444 42.25 -0.30 -14.33
CA ASP A 444 41.30 -1.41 -14.11
C ASP A 444 40.84 -1.60 -12.64
N GLU A 445 40.73 -0.52 -11.85
CA GLU A 445 40.34 -0.52 -10.43
C GLU A 445 39.09 -1.37 -10.12
N ALA A 446 38.04 -1.31 -10.95
CA ALA A 446 36.81 -2.06 -10.69
C ALA A 446 36.99 -3.58 -10.90
N LEU A 447 37.90 -3.99 -11.79
CA LEU A 447 38.25 -5.40 -11.99
C LEU A 447 39.14 -5.91 -10.86
N HIS A 448 40.09 -5.10 -10.39
CA HIS A 448 40.87 -5.41 -9.19
C HIS A 448 39.96 -5.64 -7.97
N LEU A 449 38.92 -4.81 -7.80
CA LEU A 449 37.96 -5.02 -6.71
C LEU A 449 37.19 -6.33 -6.86
N LEU A 450 36.72 -6.67 -8.07
CA LEU A 450 36.02 -7.94 -8.31
C LEU A 450 36.93 -9.16 -8.11
N ASP A 451 38.23 -9.03 -8.35
CA ASP A 451 39.21 -10.09 -8.09
C ASP A 451 39.41 -10.32 -6.59
N LYS A 452 39.61 -9.23 -5.82
CA LYS A 452 39.71 -9.28 -4.36
C LYS A 452 38.46 -9.90 -3.72
N LEU A 453 37.29 -9.57 -4.24
CA LEU A 453 36.00 -10.15 -3.84
C LEU A 453 35.81 -11.62 -4.26
N GLY A 454 36.72 -12.16 -5.07
CA GLY A 454 36.67 -13.54 -5.57
C GLY A 454 35.66 -13.79 -6.68
N VAL A 455 35.01 -12.75 -7.22
CA VAL A 455 33.94 -12.88 -8.22
C VAL A 455 34.50 -13.25 -9.60
N LEU A 456 35.68 -12.74 -9.98
CA LEU A 456 36.32 -13.09 -11.26
C LEU A 456 36.68 -14.58 -11.34
N GLN A 457 37.15 -15.14 -10.22
CA GLN A 457 37.48 -16.57 -10.09
C GLN A 457 36.22 -17.45 -10.30
N LEU A 458 35.04 -16.98 -9.92
CA LEU A 458 33.77 -17.69 -10.18
C LEU A 458 33.38 -17.68 -11.66
N ILE A 459 33.72 -16.62 -12.41
CA ILE A 459 33.31 -16.45 -13.82
C ILE A 459 34.28 -17.15 -14.79
N HIS A 460 35.59 -17.01 -14.53
CA HIS A 460 36.66 -17.50 -15.40
C HIS A 460 37.33 -18.79 -14.92
N GLY A 461 37.06 -19.24 -13.69
CA GLY A 461 37.67 -20.43 -13.07
C GLY A 461 38.90 -20.10 -12.22
N LYS A 462 39.40 -21.10 -11.49
CA LYS A 462 40.53 -20.96 -10.54
C LYS A 462 41.85 -20.52 -11.22
N ASP A 463 41.97 -20.76 -12.52
CA ASP A 463 43.17 -20.46 -13.31
C ASP A 463 43.30 -18.97 -13.66
N PHE A 464 42.30 -18.14 -13.34
CA PHE A 464 42.34 -16.70 -13.59
C PHE A 464 43.24 -15.91 -12.64
N SER A 465 43.65 -16.51 -11.51
CA SER A 465 44.43 -15.89 -10.43
C SER A 465 45.75 -15.23 -10.87
N ASN A 466 46.27 -15.59 -12.07
CA ASN A 466 47.56 -15.13 -12.61
C ASN A 466 47.46 -14.45 -13.99
N LYS A 467 46.26 -14.09 -14.47
CA LYS A 467 46.07 -13.53 -15.83
C LYS A 467 45.97 -12.00 -15.82
N LYS A 468 46.49 -11.35 -16.88
CA LYS A 468 46.34 -9.89 -17.09
C LYS A 468 44.88 -9.56 -17.42
N PHE A 469 44.34 -8.48 -16.84
CA PHE A 469 42.96 -8.00 -17.10
C PHE A 469 42.68 -7.67 -18.57
N THR A 470 43.73 -7.57 -19.41
CA THR A 470 43.65 -7.37 -20.87
C THR A 470 42.91 -8.49 -21.62
N GLU A 471 42.75 -9.68 -21.03
CA GLU A 471 41.98 -10.79 -21.63
C GLU A 471 40.46 -10.64 -21.45
N ILE A 472 40.00 -9.69 -20.62
CA ILE A 472 38.56 -9.46 -20.42
C ILE A 472 38.05 -8.57 -21.56
N PRO A 473 37.09 -9.05 -22.39
CA PRO A 473 36.53 -8.25 -23.47
C PRO A 473 35.83 -7.02 -22.89
N ARG A 474 36.03 -5.85 -23.48
CA ARG A 474 35.34 -4.60 -23.11
C ARG A 474 34.19 -4.35 -24.08
N ALA A 475 33.00 -4.08 -23.56
CA ALA A 475 31.85 -3.74 -24.39
C ALA A 475 32.04 -2.36 -25.04
N ASP A 476 31.54 -2.21 -26.26
CA ASP A 476 31.50 -0.91 -26.94
C ASP A 476 30.36 -0.07 -26.36
N ILE A 477 30.71 1.05 -25.75
CA ILE A 477 29.79 1.94 -25.02
C ILE A 477 30.22 3.38 -25.32
N HIS A 478 29.23 4.29 -25.41
CA HIS A 478 29.47 5.72 -25.55
C HIS A 478 30.48 6.25 -24.52
N GLN A 479 31.33 7.21 -24.92
CA GLN A 479 32.38 7.76 -24.04
C GLN A 479 31.80 8.38 -22.77
N ASP A 480 30.63 9.00 -22.87
CA ASP A 480 29.88 9.57 -21.74
C ASP A 480 29.25 8.54 -20.80
N LEU A 481 29.46 7.24 -20.98
CA LEU A 481 29.04 6.24 -19.99
C LEU A 481 30.24 5.48 -19.41
N LYS A 482 31.46 5.86 -19.82
CA LYS A 482 32.72 5.32 -19.28
C LYS A 482 33.14 6.10 -18.03
N GLY A 483 33.86 5.43 -17.15
CA GLY A 483 34.38 6.03 -15.93
C GLY A 483 33.29 6.49 -14.95
N CYS A 484 32.20 5.76 -14.80
CA CYS A 484 31.20 6.03 -13.77
C CYS A 484 31.66 5.53 -12.39
N SER A 485 31.12 6.11 -11.32
CA SER A 485 31.42 5.66 -9.95
C SER A 485 30.78 4.29 -9.69
N LEU A 486 31.55 3.39 -9.11
CA LEU A 486 31.04 2.08 -8.72
C LEU A 486 30.13 2.22 -7.49
N ARG A 487 29.10 1.36 -7.38
CA ARG A 487 28.15 1.32 -6.27
C ARG A 487 27.98 -0.13 -5.79
N HIS A 488 27.58 -0.29 -4.54
CA HIS A 488 27.33 -1.60 -3.93
C HIS A 488 26.32 -2.46 -4.72
N SER A 489 25.27 -1.85 -5.27
CA SER A 489 24.29 -2.55 -6.13
C SER A 489 24.87 -3.17 -7.40
N HIS A 490 25.94 -2.59 -7.97
CA HIS A 490 26.62 -3.15 -9.13
C HIS A 490 27.39 -4.42 -8.75
N ILE A 491 28.02 -4.43 -7.57
CA ILE A 491 28.73 -5.59 -7.02
C ILE A 491 27.75 -6.72 -6.73
N HIS A 492 26.58 -6.39 -6.14
CA HIS A 492 25.48 -7.35 -5.96
C HIS A 492 25.08 -8.04 -7.28
N ASN A 493 24.89 -7.27 -8.36
CA ASN A 493 24.53 -7.84 -9.66
C ASN A 493 25.61 -8.80 -10.18
N MET A 494 26.88 -8.47 -9.99
CA MET A 494 27.99 -9.36 -10.36
C MET A 494 28.00 -10.67 -9.55
N TYR A 495 27.79 -10.61 -8.23
CA TYR A 495 27.62 -11.82 -7.42
C TYR A 495 26.43 -12.66 -7.89
N TYR A 496 25.28 -12.02 -8.17
CA TYR A 496 24.08 -12.72 -8.62
C TYR A 496 24.33 -13.48 -9.92
N VAL A 497 24.91 -12.84 -10.94
CA VAL A 497 25.16 -13.47 -12.24
C VAL A 497 26.23 -14.56 -12.12
N ALA A 498 27.29 -14.34 -11.32
CA ALA A 498 28.33 -15.34 -11.09
C ALA A 498 27.78 -16.61 -10.42
N LEU A 499 27.03 -16.46 -9.32
CA LEU A 499 26.46 -17.58 -8.57
C LEU A 499 25.38 -18.33 -9.37
N LYS A 500 24.56 -17.61 -10.14
CA LYS A 500 23.48 -18.20 -10.93
C LYS A 500 24.00 -19.20 -11.97
N LYS A 501 25.15 -18.93 -12.58
CA LYS A 501 25.78 -19.85 -13.56
C LYS A 501 26.33 -21.12 -12.93
N MET A 502 26.74 -21.09 -11.66
CA MET A 502 27.36 -22.25 -11.01
C MET A 502 26.38 -23.41 -10.87
N LYS A 503 26.84 -24.65 -11.06
CA LYS A 503 26.05 -25.85 -10.76
C LYS A 503 25.75 -25.92 -9.27
N SER A 504 24.57 -26.44 -8.89
CA SER A 504 24.14 -26.51 -7.48
C SER A 504 25.11 -27.28 -6.59
N GLU A 505 25.79 -28.29 -7.11
CA GLU A 505 26.78 -29.12 -6.41
C GLU A 505 28.05 -28.34 -6.03
N MET A 506 28.42 -27.35 -6.85
CA MET A 506 29.61 -26.51 -6.63
C MET A 506 29.35 -25.38 -5.62
N ARG A 507 28.09 -25.15 -5.23
CA ARG A 507 27.69 -24.12 -4.27
C ARG A 507 27.75 -24.70 -2.85
N THR A 508 28.95 -24.97 -2.37
CA THR A 508 29.15 -25.51 -1.02
C THR A 508 29.09 -24.40 0.05
N PRO A 509 28.74 -24.73 1.30
CA PRO A 509 28.73 -23.74 2.40
C PRO A 509 30.09 -23.05 2.58
N GLU A 510 31.18 -23.80 2.41
CA GLU A 510 32.55 -23.30 2.59
C GLU A 510 32.91 -22.26 1.53
N LEU A 511 32.46 -22.46 0.28
CA LEU A 511 32.66 -21.49 -0.79
C LEU A 511 31.92 -20.18 -0.48
N ILE A 512 30.65 -20.27 -0.06
CA ILE A 512 29.85 -19.08 0.24
C ILE A 512 30.42 -18.33 1.44
N LYS A 513 30.88 -19.05 2.47
CA LYS A 513 31.59 -18.46 3.61
C LYS A 513 32.87 -17.75 3.18
N CYS A 514 33.69 -18.37 2.32
CA CYS A 514 34.90 -17.74 1.80
C CYS A 514 34.60 -16.45 1.02
N LEU A 515 33.52 -16.41 0.22
CA LEU A 515 33.09 -15.20 -0.46
C LEU A 515 32.64 -14.09 0.52
N TYR A 516 31.95 -14.47 1.59
CA TYR A 516 31.57 -13.56 2.66
C TYR A 516 32.79 -13.00 3.41
N ASP A 517 33.74 -13.85 3.78
CA ASP A 517 34.95 -13.43 4.50
C ASP A 517 35.78 -12.46 3.66
N LYS A 518 35.95 -12.73 2.35
CA LYS A 518 36.60 -11.81 1.41
C LYS A 518 35.86 -10.47 1.32
N TYR A 519 34.52 -10.51 1.24
CA TYR A 519 33.70 -9.31 1.23
C TYR A 519 33.88 -8.49 2.51
N MET A 520 33.84 -9.12 3.70
CA MET A 520 34.01 -8.42 4.97
C MET A 520 35.41 -7.85 5.18
N THR A 521 36.45 -8.53 4.69
CA THR A 521 37.82 -7.98 4.69
C THR A 521 37.89 -6.69 3.89
N GLU A 522 37.32 -6.67 2.68
CA GLU A 522 37.32 -5.45 1.86
C GLU A 522 36.45 -4.34 2.46
N VAL A 523 35.32 -4.65 3.10
CA VAL A 523 34.51 -3.64 3.82
C VAL A 523 35.32 -2.99 4.94
N ARG A 524 36.08 -3.77 5.72
CA ARG A 524 36.91 -3.27 6.83
C ARG A 524 38.11 -2.45 6.37
N CYS A 525 38.68 -2.79 5.23
CA CYS A 525 39.86 -2.11 4.67
C CYS A 525 39.48 -0.97 3.71
N SER A 526 38.21 -0.59 3.63
CA SER A 526 37.72 0.38 2.65
C SER A 526 37.79 1.83 3.14
N ASP A 527 38.29 2.72 2.28
CA ASP A 527 38.27 4.16 2.51
C ASP A 527 36.87 4.77 2.32
N GLN A 528 36.64 5.97 2.86
CA GLN A 528 35.34 6.67 2.76
C GLN A 528 34.81 6.85 1.32
N SER A 529 35.71 6.92 0.34
CA SER A 529 35.36 7.04 -1.09
C SER A 529 34.99 5.72 -1.76
N SER A 530 35.20 4.59 -1.09
CA SER A 530 34.96 3.25 -1.62
C SER A 530 33.46 2.92 -1.66
N PRO A 531 33.00 2.17 -2.69
CA PRO A 531 31.63 1.63 -2.72
C PRO A 531 31.34 0.62 -1.61
N LEU A 532 32.36 0.10 -0.93
CA LEU A 532 32.27 -0.88 0.16
C LEU A 532 32.38 -0.26 1.57
N HIS A 533 32.51 1.06 1.67
CA HIS A 533 32.50 1.74 2.98
C HIS A 533 31.18 1.52 3.71
N GLU A 534 31.22 1.45 5.05
CA GLU A 534 30.07 1.16 5.91
C GLU A 534 28.86 2.07 5.63
N SER A 535 29.12 3.34 5.31
CA SER A 535 28.09 4.32 4.96
C SER A 535 27.43 4.08 3.60
N ASN A 536 28.01 3.27 2.72
CA ASN A 536 27.59 3.06 1.33
C ASN A 536 26.96 1.68 1.08
N ILE A 537 27.24 0.69 1.94
CA ILE A 537 26.73 -0.69 1.81
C ILE A 537 25.25 -0.86 2.22
N ASP A 538 24.60 -1.91 1.70
CA ASP A 538 23.27 -2.39 2.10
C ASP A 538 23.26 -3.91 2.40
N GLU A 539 22.11 -4.47 2.80
CA GLU A 539 21.98 -5.91 3.09
C GLU A 539 21.90 -6.82 1.84
N SER A 540 21.94 -6.28 0.62
CA SER A 540 21.62 -7.02 -0.60
C SER A 540 22.56 -8.18 -0.88
N ILE A 541 23.88 -7.99 -0.72
CA ILE A 541 24.89 -9.03 -0.97
C ILE A 541 24.77 -10.16 0.04
N VAL A 542 24.66 -9.84 1.34
CA VAL A 542 24.48 -10.85 2.39
C VAL A 542 23.17 -11.60 2.21
N CYS A 543 22.09 -10.88 1.88
CA CYS A 543 20.81 -11.48 1.58
C CYS A 543 20.91 -12.48 0.43
N LEU A 544 21.65 -12.14 -0.63
CA LEU A 544 21.90 -13.03 -1.76
C LEU A 544 22.68 -14.29 -1.33
N LEU A 545 23.79 -14.14 -0.60
CA LEU A 545 24.60 -15.26 -0.14
C LEU A 545 23.80 -16.23 0.75
N VAL A 546 23.03 -15.68 1.68
CA VAL A 546 22.14 -16.47 2.55
C VAL A 546 21.03 -17.14 1.75
N GLU A 547 20.51 -16.47 0.71
CA GLU A 547 19.50 -17.05 -0.18
C GLU A 547 20.02 -18.32 -0.88
N TYR A 548 21.25 -18.30 -1.38
CA TYR A 548 21.90 -19.46 -1.99
C TYR A 548 22.23 -20.59 -1.00
N LEU A 549 22.29 -20.31 0.30
CA LEU A 549 22.43 -21.32 1.34
C LEU A 549 21.10 -21.96 1.73
N LEU A 550 20.05 -21.15 1.88
CA LEU A 550 18.79 -21.56 2.52
C LEU A 550 17.70 -21.98 1.54
N LYS A 551 17.65 -21.44 0.32
CA LYS A 551 16.56 -21.74 -0.63
C LYS A 551 16.90 -22.87 -1.60
N ILE A 552 15.88 -23.64 -1.97
CA ILE A 552 15.96 -24.65 -3.02
C ILE A 552 16.09 -23.97 -4.41
N SER A 553 15.35 -22.87 -4.62
CA SER A 553 15.35 -22.08 -5.85
C SER A 553 15.76 -20.61 -5.58
N PRO A 554 17.07 -20.30 -5.56
CA PRO A 554 17.54 -18.93 -5.35
C PRO A 554 17.02 -17.97 -6.44
N GLY A 555 16.52 -16.80 -6.04
CA GLY A 555 15.96 -15.79 -6.94
C GLY A 555 14.47 -15.95 -7.25
N SER A 556 13.80 -17.00 -6.75
CA SER A 556 12.33 -17.11 -6.81
C SER A 556 11.67 -16.23 -5.75
N VAL A 557 10.38 -15.91 -5.92
CA VAL A 557 9.60 -15.22 -4.87
C VAL A 557 9.15 -16.19 -3.77
N ASP A 558 9.10 -17.48 -4.08
CA ASP A 558 8.59 -18.52 -3.18
C ASP A 558 9.58 -18.84 -2.05
N MET A 559 9.06 -19.08 -0.84
CA MET A 559 9.85 -19.37 0.37
C MET A 559 10.11 -20.89 0.51
N ASP A 560 10.64 -21.51 -0.53
CA ASP A 560 10.98 -22.94 -0.52
C ASP A 560 12.36 -23.16 0.10
N LEU A 561 12.36 -23.64 1.35
CA LEU A 561 13.56 -23.77 2.19
C LEU A 561 14.15 -25.19 2.15
N GLY A 562 15.49 -25.25 2.10
CA GLY A 562 16.25 -26.49 2.22
C GLY A 562 16.31 -27.02 3.66
N LYS A 563 16.71 -28.30 3.81
CA LYS A 563 16.82 -29.01 5.10
C LYS A 563 18.27 -29.22 5.57
N ASP A 564 19.24 -28.74 4.81
CA ASP A 564 20.65 -29.01 5.08
C ASP A 564 21.14 -28.22 6.30
N LYS A 565 21.49 -28.95 7.37
CA LYS A 565 21.93 -28.36 8.64
C LYS A 565 23.23 -27.57 8.49
N ARG A 566 24.19 -28.03 7.66
CA ARG A 566 25.47 -27.33 7.51
C ARG A 566 25.29 -25.96 6.85
N LYS A 567 24.47 -25.90 5.81
CA LYS A 567 24.10 -24.63 5.14
C LYS A 567 23.40 -23.66 6.09
N PHE A 568 22.52 -24.16 6.96
CA PHE A 568 21.85 -23.34 7.95
C PHE A 568 22.80 -22.76 9.01
N GLU A 569 23.73 -23.56 9.56
CA GLU A 569 24.71 -23.05 10.53
C GLU A 569 25.63 -22.00 9.90
N THR A 570 26.08 -22.20 8.65
CA THR A 570 26.87 -21.19 7.93
C THR A 570 26.06 -19.90 7.68
N ALA A 571 24.78 -20.01 7.30
CA ALA A 571 23.92 -18.85 7.11
C ALA A 571 23.69 -18.07 8.42
N LYS A 572 23.55 -18.79 9.54
CA LYS A 572 23.44 -18.22 10.88
C LYS A 572 24.71 -17.46 11.27
N GLU A 573 25.88 -18.08 11.09
CA GLU A 573 27.18 -17.47 11.35
C GLU A 573 27.37 -16.18 10.54
N ILE A 574 27.15 -16.24 9.21
CA ILE A 574 27.25 -15.06 8.31
C ILE A 574 26.32 -13.93 8.76
N SER A 575 25.08 -14.26 9.11
CA SER A 575 24.07 -13.25 9.45
C SER A 575 24.36 -12.58 10.80
N GLN A 576 24.75 -13.36 11.81
CA GLN A 576 25.12 -12.83 13.13
C GLN A 576 26.36 -11.96 13.02
N ASP A 577 27.40 -12.46 12.33
CA ASP A 577 28.65 -11.74 12.13
C ASP A 577 28.43 -10.39 11.43
N PHE A 578 27.56 -10.36 10.42
CA PHE A 578 27.22 -9.14 9.70
C PHE A 578 26.47 -8.13 10.57
N PHE A 579 25.45 -8.58 11.32
CA PHE A 579 24.66 -7.69 12.16
C PHE A 579 25.43 -7.16 13.38
N ASP A 580 26.37 -7.94 13.92
CA ASP A 580 27.21 -7.54 15.05
C ASP A 580 28.28 -6.52 14.63
N LYS A 581 28.82 -6.66 13.41
CA LYS A 581 29.92 -5.81 12.92
C LYS A 581 29.46 -4.55 12.20
N ILE A 582 28.27 -4.56 11.58
CA ILE A 582 27.83 -3.46 10.70
C ILE A 582 26.55 -2.80 11.22
N GLY A 583 26.69 -1.54 11.65
CA GLY A 583 25.59 -0.70 12.13
C GLY A 583 24.75 -0.06 11.00
N LEU A 584 24.10 -0.86 10.15
CA LEU A 584 23.31 -0.31 9.03
C LEU A 584 22.12 0.55 9.50
N VAL A 585 21.88 1.64 8.75
CA VAL A 585 20.65 2.47 8.86
C VAL A 585 19.44 1.68 8.36
N ARG A 586 18.27 1.87 8.99
CA ARG A 586 17.01 1.16 8.71
C ARG A 586 16.64 1.07 7.21
N GLU A 587 16.83 2.16 6.45
CA GLU A 587 16.44 2.23 5.04
C GLU A 587 17.22 1.24 4.15
N LYS A 588 18.40 0.83 4.60
CA LYS A 588 19.26 -0.12 3.88
C LYS A 588 19.01 -1.57 4.29
N LYS A 589 18.12 -1.81 5.26
CA LYS A 589 17.77 -3.14 5.77
C LYS A 589 16.54 -3.72 5.08
N LYS A 590 16.58 -5.00 4.76
CA LYS A 590 15.52 -5.73 4.07
C LYS A 590 14.88 -6.74 5.01
N VAL A 591 13.57 -6.61 5.21
CA VAL A 591 12.78 -7.54 6.05
C VAL A 591 12.88 -8.99 5.56
N TYR A 592 13.05 -9.18 4.25
CA TYR A 592 13.12 -10.48 3.59
C TYR A 592 14.23 -11.40 4.13
N LEU A 593 15.41 -10.87 4.46
CA LEU A 593 16.49 -11.67 5.04
C LEU A 593 16.07 -12.25 6.40
N LEU A 594 15.49 -11.41 7.26
CA LEU A 594 15.00 -11.84 8.58
C LEU A 594 13.84 -12.85 8.45
N GLU A 595 12.92 -12.65 7.50
CA GLU A 595 11.84 -13.60 7.21
C GLU A 595 12.38 -14.98 6.85
N MET A 596 13.39 -15.03 5.98
CA MET A 596 14.02 -16.26 5.52
C MET A 596 14.75 -16.98 6.66
N LEU A 597 15.53 -16.26 7.47
CA LEU A 597 16.24 -16.81 8.63
C LEU A 597 15.28 -17.37 9.69
N ILE A 598 14.23 -16.61 10.05
CA ILE A 598 13.23 -17.04 11.04
C ILE A 598 12.45 -18.26 10.53
N SER A 599 12.02 -18.23 9.27
CA SER A 599 11.29 -19.35 8.67
C SER A 599 12.14 -20.62 8.61
N SER A 600 13.42 -20.50 8.23
CA SER A 600 14.35 -21.64 8.21
C SER A 600 14.61 -22.19 9.61
N ALA A 601 14.86 -21.31 10.58
CA ALA A 601 15.17 -21.68 11.96
C ALA A 601 14.02 -22.45 12.62
N LEU A 602 12.78 -22.00 12.48
CA LEU A 602 11.62 -22.59 13.16
C LEU A 602 10.96 -23.72 12.39
N LEU A 603 10.80 -23.60 11.06
CA LEU A 603 10.06 -24.60 10.27
C LEU A 603 10.90 -25.83 9.90
N GLN A 604 12.22 -25.69 9.79
CA GLN A 604 13.11 -26.80 9.37
C GLN A 604 14.06 -27.26 10.48
N HIS A 605 14.64 -26.34 11.26
CA HIS A 605 15.76 -26.64 12.18
C HIS A 605 15.41 -26.60 13.67
N ASN A 606 14.20 -26.17 14.05
CA ASN A 606 13.72 -26.05 15.43
C ASN A 606 14.55 -25.15 16.38
N ASP A 607 15.32 -24.18 15.85
CA ASP A 607 16.14 -23.25 16.64
C ASP A 607 15.33 -22.00 17.07
N TYR A 608 14.69 -22.09 18.23
CA TYR A 608 13.85 -21.01 18.76
C TYR A 608 14.66 -19.80 19.24
N THR A 609 15.83 -20.01 19.86
CA THR A 609 16.60 -18.93 20.46
C THR A 609 17.16 -18.00 19.39
N PHE A 610 17.63 -18.56 18.27
CA PHE A 610 18.05 -17.79 17.11
C PHE A 610 16.87 -17.05 16.45
N ALA A 611 15.73 -17.71 16.26
CA ALA A 611 14.57 -17.05 15.66
C ALA A 611 14.07 -15.87 16.52
N ALA A 612 14.05 -16.03 17.84
CA ALA A 612 13.65 -15.00 18.78
C ALA A 612 14.62 -13.81 18.79
N SER A 613 15.94 -14.06 18.70
CA SER A 613 16.93 -12.98 18.62
C SER A 613 16.81 -12.18 17.32
N MET A 614 16.57 -12.85 16.18
CA MET A 614 16.33 -12.19 14.89
C MET A 614 15.04 -11.35 14.90
N LEU A 615 13.99 -11.83 15.55
CA LEU A 615 12.75 -11.05 15.71
C LEU A 615 12.95 -9.84 16.62
N LYS A 616 13.69 -10.00 17.72
CA LYS A 616 14.06 -8.90 18.62
C LYS A 616 14.85 -7.82 17.86
N PHE A 617 15.86 -8.23 17.08
CA PHE A 617 16.60 -7.33 16.21
C PHE A 617 15.68 -6.56 15.24
N SER A 618 14.70 -7.24 14.64
CA SER A 618 13.69 -6.59 13.78
C SER A 618 12.88 -5.52 14.52
N LYS A 619 12.51 -5.78 15.78
CA LYS A 619 11.73 -4.86 16.63
C LYS A 619 12.55 -3.68 17.13
N ASP A 620 13.79 -3.91 17.57
CA ASP A 620 14.72 -2.85 18.00
C ASP A 620 14.97 -1.86 16.86
N MET A 621 14.99 -2.36 15.62
CA MET A 621 15.13 -1.56 14.39
C MET A 621 13.81 -0.94 13.88
N LYS A 622 12.71 -1.08 14.63
CA LYS A 622 11.36 -0.57 14.30
C LYS A 622 10.87 -1.03 12.91
N MET A 623 11.18 -2.26 12.51
CA MET A 623 10.65 -2.84 11.27
C MET A 623 9.21 -3.34 11.47
N ALA A 624 8.38 -3.21 10.44
CA ALA A 624 6.99 -3.67 10.51
C ALA A 624 6.94 -5.20 10.51
N THR A 625 6.20 -5.78 11.45
CA THR A 625 6.05 -7.23 11.55
C THR A 625 5.31 -7.80 10.34
N THR A 626 5.84 -8.87 9.76
CA THR A 626 5.23 -9.52 8.59
C THR A 626 4.71 -10.91 8.92
N PHE A 627 3.88 -11.44 8.02
CA PHE A 627 3.25 -12.75 8.20
C PHE A 627 4.30 -13.85 8.27
N ASN A 628 5.31 -13.77 7.40
CA ASN A 628 6.39 -14.75 7.32
C ASN A 628 7.30 -14.73 8.55
N GLN A 629 7.31 -13.64 9.34
CA GLN A 629 8.02 -13.61 10.62
C GLN A 629 7.23 -14.30 11.74
N ILE A 630 5.90 -14.06 11.83
CA ILE A 630 5.10 -14.57 12.97
C ILE A 630 4.58 -15.99 12.73
N TYR A 631 4.20 -16.33 11.49
CA TYR A 631 3.61 -17.64 11.16
C TYR A 631 4.48 -18.83 11.63
N PRO A 632 5.82 -18.81 11.44
CA PRO A 632 6.68 -19.87 11.95
C PRO A 632 6.62 -20.06 13.47
N PHE A 633 6.48 -19.00 14.27
CA PHE A 633 6.35 -19.09 15.73
C PHE A 633 5.03 -19.77 16.12
N ILE A 634 3.92 -19.39 15.47
CA ILE A 634 2.62 -20.00 15.73
C ILE A 634 2.68 -21.50 15.44
N MET A 635 3.24 -21.87 14.28
CA MET A 635 3.35 -23.27 13.87
C MET A 635 4.27 -24.08 14.78
N TYR A 636 5.40 -23.52 15.19
CA TYR A 636 6.35 -24.18 16.09
C TYR A 636 5.70 -24.57 17.43
N HIS A 637 5.00 -23.64 18.08
CA HIS A 637 4.31 -23.91 19.34
C HIS A 637 3.11 -24.83 19.16
N TYR A 638 2.34 -24.68 18.07
CA TYR A 638 1.20 -25.55 17.77
C TYR A 638 1.61 -27.02 17.58
N VAL A 639 2.67 -27.29 16.80
CA VAL A 639 3.17 -28.66 16.56
C VAL A 639 3.64 -29.34 17.85
N ARG A 640 4.07 -28.55 18.84
CA ARG A 640 4.50 -29.02 20.17
C ARG A 640 3.36 -29.13 21.19
N GLY A 641 2.13 -28.79 20.82
CA GLY A 641 0.97 -28.79 21.72
C GLY A 641 0.89 -27.59 22.68
N GLU A 642 1.73 -26.56 22.50
CA GLU A 642 1.77 -25.36 23.34
C GLU A 642 0.71 -24.33 22.88
N THR A 643 -0.57 -24.67 23.00
CA THR A 643 -1.70 -23.90 22.42
C THR A 643 -1.80 -22.45 22.94
N SER A 644 -1.55 -22.22 24.23
CA SER A 644 -1.59 -20.88 24.83
C SER A 644 -0.53 -19.94 24.25
N LYS A 645 0.70 -20.43 24.03
CA LYS A 645 1.76 -19.62 23.41
C LYS A 645 1.49 -19.38 21.93
N ALA A 646 0.96 -20.38 21.22
CA ALA A 646 0.53 -20.22 19.84
C ALA A 646 -0.56 -19.14 19.71
N GLU A 647 -1.52 -19.10 20.65
CA GLU A 647 -2.55 -18.08 20.72
C GLU A 647 -1.97 -16.68 21.00
N ALA A 648 -0.99 -16.55 21.91
CA ALA A 648 -0.35 -15.27 22.18
C ALA A 648 0.32 -14.67 20.92
N TRP A 649 1.05 -15.50 20.16
CA TRP A 649 1.64 -15.08 18.88
C TRP A 649 0.59 -14.72 17.82
N TYR A 650 -0.52 -15.47 17.79
CA TYR A 650 -1.64 -15.17 16.92
C TYR A 650 -2.33 -13.84 17.29
N ASN A 651 -2.53 -13.57 18.58
CA ASN A 651 -3.08 -12.31 19.06
C ASN A 651 -2.16 -11.12 18.75
N LEU A 652 -0.83 -11.31 18.81
CA LEU A 652 0.13 -10.31 18.35
C LEU A 652 -0.04 -10.02 16.84
N MET A 653 -0.20 -11.05 16.02
CA MET A 653 -0.46 -10.90 14.58
C MET A 653 -1.73 -10.08 14.31
N VAL A 654 -2.80 -10.35 15.07
CA VAL A 654 -4.08 -9.61 14.98
C VAL A 654 -3.91 -8.16 15.43
N LYS A 655 -3.23 -7.92 16.55
CA LYS A 655 -2.95 -6.57 17.10
C LYS A 655 -2.10 -5.72 16.14
N GLU A 656 -1.12 -6.33 15.48
CA GLU A 656 -0.25 -5.65 14.50
C GLU A 656 -0.91 -5.49 13.12
N GLY A 657 -2.04 -6.17 12.88
CA GLY A 657 -2.80 -6.13 11.63
C GLY A 657 -2.07 -6.76 10.45
N VAL A 658 -1.27 -7.80 10.68
CA VAL A 658 -0.41 -8.40 9.66
C VAL A 658 -1.22 -8.92 8.48
N LYS A 659 -0.84 -8.57 7.24
CA LYS A 659 -1.56 -9.02 6.04
C LYS A 659 -1.12 -10.44 5.65
N ASN A 660 -2.07 -11.36 5.54
CA ASN A 660 -1.79 -12.74 5.14
C ASN A 660 -2.05 -12.90 3.64
N LYS A 661 -1.04 -13.36 2.89
CA LYS A 661 -1.14 -13.51 1.42
C LYS A 661 -1.28 -14.96 0.94
N SER A 662 -1.13 -15.97 1.80
CA SER A 662 -0.86 -17.35 1.38
C SER A 662 -1.87 -18.38 1.91
N VAL A 663 -1.79 -19.59 1.34
CA VAL A 663 -2.50 -20.82 1.78
C VAL A 663 -2.33 -21.09 3.27
N ALA A 664 -1.20 -20.70 3.86
CA ALA A 664 -0.92 -20.81 5.29
C ALA A 664 -1.96 -20.07 6.17
N SER A 665 -2.62 -19.05 5.63
CA SER A 665 -3.70 -18.35 6.35
C SER A 665 -4.95 -19.21 6.58
N ASP A 666 -5.29 -20.08 5.63
CA ASP A 666 -6.40 -21.01 5.78
C ASP A 666 -6.11 -22.08 6.83
N ARG A 667 -4.85 -22.51 6.89
CA ARG A 667 -4.38 -23.41 7.95
C ARG A 667 -4.46 -22.75 9.32
N LEU A 668 -4.03 -21.50 9.47
CA LEU A 668 -4.15 -20.76 10.73
C LEU A 668 -5.59 -20.59 11.19
N ILE A 669 -6.52 -20.29 10.28
CA ILE A 669 -7.95 -20.17 10.63
C ILE A 669 -8.50 -21.52 11.08
N THR A 670 -8.03 -22.62 10.49
CA THR A 670 -8.42 -23.97 10.89
C THR A 670 -7.88 -24.28 12.29
N ILE A 671 -6.59 -24.01 12.54
CA ILE A 671 -5.97 -24.12 13.87
C ILE A 671 -6.73 -23.29 14.91
N ALA A 672 -7.07 -22.04 14.60
CA ALA A 672 -7.82 -21.17 15.50
C ALA A 672 -9.20 -21.73 15.86
N LYS A 673 -9.86 -22.44 14.93
CA LYS A 673 -11.14 -23.13 15.19
C LYS A 673 -10.94 -24.39 16.04
N GLU A 674 -9.95 -25.21 15.69
CA GLU A 674 -9.61 -26.43 16.43
C GLU A 674 -9.27 -26.13 17.89
N CYS A 675 -8.51 -25.06 18.14
CA CYS A 675 -8.11 -24.63 19.47
C CYS A 675 -9.12 -23.71 20.18
N GLY A 676 -10.22 -23.32 19.53
CA GLY A 676 -11.26 -22.48 20.14
C GLY A 676 -10.84 -21.05 20.48
N TRP A 677 -9.94 -20.42 19.71
CA TRP A 677 -9.45 -19.06 20.00
C TRP A 677 -10.53 -17.98 19.81
N ALA A 678 -10.44 -16.90 20.60
CA ALA A 678 -11.42 -15.81 20.60
C ALA A 678 -11.57 -15.10 19.23
N THR A 679 -10.47 -14.94 18.49
CA THR A 679 -10.48 -14.32 17.16
C THR A 679 -10.20 -15.36 16.08
N ILE A 680 -11.23 -15.88 15.40
CA ILE A 680 -11.04 -16.96 14.41
C ILE A 680 -10.45 -16.46 13.06
N GLY A 681 -10.63 -15.17 12.72
CA GLY A 681 -10.16 -14.60 11.45
C GLY A 681 -11.08 -14.81 10.24
N THR A 682 -12.31 -15.32 10.44
CA THR A 682 -13.30 -15.52 9.37
C THR A 682 -13.67 -14.23 8.63
N SER A 683 -13.89 -13.13 9.36
CA SER A 683 -14.16 -11.81 8.78
C SER A 683 -13.00 -11.29 7.93
N TYR A 684 -11.77 -11.58 8.35
CA TYR A 684 -10.57 -11.25 7.59
C TYR A 684 -10.55 -12.01 6.26
N LYS A 685 -10.74 -13.34 6.27
CA LYS A 685 -10.81 -14.17 5.06
C LYS A 685 -11.92 -13.73 4.10
N ARG A 686 -13.10 -13.40 4.61
CA ARG A 686 -14.21 -12.86 3.80
C ARG A 686 -13.81 -11.54 3.13
N ALA A 687 -13.16 -10.64 3.87
CA ALA A 687 -12.69 -9.37 3.33
C ALA A 687 -11.63 -9.55 2.23
N VAL A 688 -10.65 -10.45 2.42
CA VAL A 688 -9.65 -10.81 1.39
C VAL A 688 -10.35 -11.37 0.15
N THR A 689 -11.28 -12.31 0.33
CA THR A 689 -11.99 -12.94 -0.80
C THR A 689 -12.79 -11.91 -1.61
N LYS A 690 -13.53 -11.02 -0.91
CA LYS A 690 -14.30 -9.93 -1.55
C LYS A 690 -13.37 -8.98 -2.30
N ARG A 691 -12.23 -8.64 -1.70
CA ARG A 691 -11.19 -7.79 -2.30
C ARG A 691 -10.63 -8.42 -3.58
N ASN A 692 -10.13 -9.66 -3.51
CA ASN A 692 -9.55 -10.36 -4.64
C ASN A 692 -10.55 -10.54 -5.80
N LYS A 693 -11.83 -10.82 -5.48
CA LYS A 693 -12.90 -10.89 -6.48
C LYS A 693 -13.10 -9.56 -7.20
N ARG A 694 -13.04 -8.44 -6.47
CA ARG A 694 -13.17 -7.09 -7.04
C ARG A 694 -11.94 -6.71 -7.86
N GLU A 695 -10.74 -6.95 -7.34
CA GLU A 695 -9.49 -6.70 -8.04
C GLU A 695 -9.45 -7.42 -9.40
N ARG A 696 -9.85 -8.70 -9.44
CA ARG A 696 -10.01 -9.44 -10.70
C ARG A 696 -11.01 -8.79 -11.66
N ARG A 697 -12.11 -8.23 -11.16
CA ARG A 697 -13.11 -7.53 -11.98
C ARG A 697 -12.57 -6.20 -12.53
N GLU A 698 -11.89 -5.41 -11.70
CA GLU A 698 -11.32 -4.12 -12.12
C GLU A 698 -10.15 -4.33 -13.11
N LEU A 699 -9.27 -5.31 -12.86
CA LEU A 699 -8.25 -5.72 -13.84
C LEU A 699 -8.87 -6.19 -15.16
N ALA A 700 -9.94 -6.99 -15.11
CA ALA A 700 -10.64 -7.41 -16.32
C ALA A 700 -11.27 -6.23 -17.07
N GLN A 701 -11.81 -5.22 -16.37
CA GLN A 701 -12.33 -3.99 -16.99
C GLN A 701 -11.20 -3.17 -17.64
N LEU A 702 -10.08 -3.00 -16.95
CA LEU A 702 -8.89 -2.32 -17.51
C LEU A 702 -8.39 -3.03 -18.77
N ASN A 703 -8.31 -4.36 -18.75
CA ASN A 703 -7.90 -5.16 -19.90
C ASN A 703 -8.94 -5.16 -21.04
N LYS A 704 -10.24 -5.09 -20.73
CA LYS A 704 -11.30 -4.92 -21.73
C LYS A 704 -11.20 -3.56 -22.41
N ASN A 705 -10.91 -2.50 -21.66
CA ASN A 705 -10.63 -1.17 -22.22
C ASN A 705 -9.37 -1.18 -23.09
N ARG A 706 -8.33 -1.94 -22.72
CA ARG A 706 -7.14 -2.18 -23.57
C ARG A 706 -7.53 -2.82 -24.90
N LEU A 707 -8.28 -3.94 -24.86
CA LEU A 707 -8.74 -4.66 -26.06
C LEU A 707 -9.70 -3.84 -26.92
N GLN A 708 -10.59 -3.03 -26.33
CA GLN A 708 -11.47 -2.13 -27.10
C GLN A 708 -10.68 -0.98 -27.74
N SER A 709 -9.65 -0.46 -27.06
CA SER A 709 -8.75 0.54 -27.65
C SER A 709 -7.89 -0.04 -28.77
N LEU A 710 -7.50 -1.32 -28.66
CA LEU A 710 -6.79 -2.05 -29.71
C LEU A 710 -7.73 -2.40 -30.87
N ALA A 711 -8.97 -2.79 -30.60
CA ALA A 711 -9.98 -3.10 -31.63
C ALA A 711 -10.40 -1.86 -32.44
N ARG A 712 -10.45 -0.67 -31.82
CA ARG A 712 -10.63 0.61 -32.55
C ARG A 712 -9.44 0.96 -33.43
N ASN A 713 -8.22 0.57 -33.04
CA ASN A 713 -7.01 0.77 -33.85
C ASN A 713 -6.82 -0.33 -34.90
N ASN A 714 -7.33 -1.53 -34.68
CA ASN A 714 -7.26 -2.67 -35.63
C ASN A 714 -8.23 -2.55 -36.81
N LEU A 715 -9.13 -1.55 -36.81
CA LEU A 715 -9.85 -1.14 -38.02
C LEU A 715 -9.00 -0.22 -38.92
N ALA A 716 -7.83 0.22 -38.45
CA ALA A 716 -6.90 1.06 -39.21
C ALA A 716 -5.57 0.37 -39.56
N ASP A 717 -5.12 -0.66 -38.85
CA ASP A 717 -3.91 -1.41 -39.24
C ASP A 717 -3.96 -2.88 -38.83
N GLN A 718 -3.99 -3.76 -39.83
CA GLN A 718 -3.80 -5.20 -39.69
C GLN A 718 -2.32 -5.56 -39.81
N SER A 719 -1.59 -5.59 -38.69
CA SER A 719 -0.42 -6.49 -38.55
C SER A 719 -0.01 -6.61 -37.08
N SER A 720 -0.35 -7.75 -36.46
CA SER A 720 -0.02 -8.09 -35.09
C SER A 720 1.36 -8.76 -35.00
N HIS A 721 2.36 -8.05 -34.45
CA HIS A 721 3.56 -8.61 -33.80
C HIS A 721 4.23 -7.50 -32.93
N PRO A 722 5.21 -7.83 -32.04
CA PRO A 722 5.84 -6.91 -31.07
C PRO A 722 6.52 -5.65 -31.66
N SER A 723 6.55 -5.56 -32.99
CA SER A 723 7.13 -4.47 -33.79
C SER A 723 6.41 -3.12 -33.66
N ASN A 724 5.19 -3.04 -33.12
CA ASN A 724 4.49 -1.76 -32.97
C ASN A 724 5.05 -0.90 -31.81
N LEU A 725 5.49 -1.51 -30.71
CA LEU A 725 5.91 -0.76 -29.51
C LEU A 725 7.23 0.00 -29.76
N LEU A 726 8.20 -0.65 -30.41
CA LEU A 726 9.46 -0.04 -30.83
C LEU A 726 9.25 1.06 -31.88
N ARG A 727 8.38 0.82 -32.87
CA ARG A 727 8.08 1.78 -33.93
C ARG A 727 7.37 3.03 -33.37
N GLU A 728 6.43 2.86 -32.47
CA GLU A 728 5.73 3.99 -31.83
C GLU A 728 6.63 4.77 -30.85
N LEU A 729 7.48 4.10 -30.06
CA LEU A 729 8.50 4.78 -29.25
C LEU A 729 9.47 5.58 -30.12
N SER A 730 9.90 5.02 -31.26
CA SER A 730 10.77 5.73 -32.21
C SER A 730 10.08 6.96 -32.81
N ALA A 731 8.78 6.89 -33.10
CA ALA A 731 8.01 8.01 -33.62
C ALA A 731 7.81 9.13 -32.58
N ILE A 732 7.62 8.81 -31.30
CA ILE A 732 7.53 9.79 -30.21
C ILE A 732 8.84 10.54 -30.02
N ILE A 733 9.95 9.81 -30.05
CA ILE A 733 11.29 10.37 -29.87
C ILE A 733 11.69 11.18 -31.10
N GLY A 734 11.34 10.73 -32.31
CA GLY A 734 11.62 11.45 -33.56
C GLY A 734 10.74 12.67 -33.83
N ALA A 735 9.52 12.76 -33.26
CA ALA A 735 8.60 13.88 -33.45
C ALA A 735 8.87 15.08 -32.51
N ASN A 736 9.71 14.90 -31.50
CA ASN A 736 10.20 15.98 -30.64
C ASN A 736 11.73 16.01 -30.77
N PRO A 737 12.31 16.85 -31.65
CA PRO A 737 13.68 17.27 -31.41
C PRO A 737 13.65 17.98 -30.05
N VAL A 738 14.20 17.33 -29.03
CA VAL A 738 14.51 17.99 -27.76
C VAL A 738 15.39 19.16 -28.16
N SER A 739 14.87 20.37 -28.01
CA SER A 739 15.45 21.62 -28.50
C SER A 739 16.98 21.63 -28.37
N THR A 740 17.65 21.46 -29.50
CA THR A 740 18.97 22.06 -29.70
C THR A 740 18.71 23.55 -29.65
N THR A 741 19.21 24.22 -28.62
CA THR A 741 19.34 25.67 -28.68
C THR A 741 20.29 25.97 -29.82
N ASP A 742 19.74 26.41 -30.95
CA ASP A 742 20.51 26.94 -32.06
C ASP A 742 21.25 28.18 -31.56
N THR A 743 22.56 28.03 -31.33
CA THR A 743 23.50 29.13 -31.43
C THR A 743 23.64 29.44 -32.91
N GLU A 744 22.81 30.33 -33.43
CA GLU A 744 23.12 31.02 -34.68
C GLU A 744 23.96 32.26 -34.36
N ASP A 745 25.18 32.20 -34.86
CA ASP A 745 26.04 33.34 -35.13
C ASP A 745 25.24 34.46 -35.83
N SER A 746 25.26 35.65 -35.24
CA SER A 746 25.05 36.88 -36.00
C SER A 746 26.30 37.75 -35.86
N SER A 747 27.14 37.64 -36.87
CA SER A 747 28.12 38.65 -37.26
C SER A 747 27.42 39.97 -37.59
N SER A 748 27.56 40.95 -36.69
CA SER A 748 27.72 42.39 -36.99
C SER A 748 28.11 43.13 -35.72
#